data_AF-A0A8H5DZC1-F1
#
_entry.id   AF-A0A8H5DZC1-F1
#
_cell.length_a   1.000
_cell.length_b   1.000
_cell.length_c   1.000
_cell.angle_alpha   90.00
_cell.angle_beta   90.00
_cell.angle_gamma   90.00
#
_symmetry.space_group_name_H-M   'P 1'
#
loop_
_entity.id
_entity.type
_entity.pdbx_description
1 polymer ?
#
loop_
_entity_poly.entity_id
_entity_poly.type
_entity_poly.pdbx_seq_one_letter_code
_entity_poly.pdbx_strand_id
1 'polypeptide(L)'
;MREVISINVGQAGCQIANSCWELYCLEHGIQPDGYLTEERKSQDPDQGFSTFFSETGQGKYVPRAIYCDLEPNVVDEVRTGAYRNLFHPEMMITGKEDASNNYARGHYTVGKELIDGVLDKIRRVADNCVGLQGFLVFHSFGGGTGSGFGALLMERLSVDYGKKSKLEFCVYPAPQTATSVVEPYNSILTTHTTLEHSDCSFMVDNEAIYDICRRNLGLERPNYENLNRLIAQVVSSITASLRFDGSLNVDLNEFQTNLVPYPRIHFPLVAYAPVISAAKAAHEANSVQEMTMSCFEPNNQMVKCDPRHGKYMATCLLYRGDVVPNDAHAAVATLKTKRTIQFVDWCPTGFKLGICYQAPENVPNGDLAKVSRAVCMLSNTTAIAEAWSSLSLKFDLMHSKRAFVHWYVGEGMEEGEFSEAREDLAALERDYEEVATDSMGEEELEAELVEVGPRDGLQNEKKAIPLETKIKLIERLARTGVSTIEAGSFVAPKWVPQMSNSSEILQHILDGKVSSPGPITYSFLAPNGKGLKSAADVLSANSGKFATQMEPAAGAEAATKPAVEVAVFAAATESFTQKNLNCDIKTSLERFKEVIRDSKGMGLRVRAYISVVLGCPFEGFDVDPHKVAEIATDLLEAGADEISLGDTTGMGTAPRTGALLQCMSAAGIRTEDIAMHFHDTYGQALVNTAVSLEHGIRTFDSSVGGLGGCPYSPGATGNVSTENMVYFMETLGMDTGINLDAMSDIGDWITKELGKENGSTVGKAVLGARIRAMQNAKES
;
A
#
# COMPACT_ATOMS: atom_id res chain seq x y z
N MET A 1 3.93 34.56 -22.53
CA MET A 1 5.12 34.00 -21.86
C MET A 1 4.71 33.59 -20.46
N ARG A 2 5.28 32.49 -19.96
CA ARG A 2 4.92 31.83 -18.70
C ARG A 2 6.20 31.64 -17.89
N GLU A 3 6.84 32.73 -17.49
CA GLU A 3 8.20 32.66 -16.93
C GLU A 3 8.23 32.01 -15.54
N VAL A 4 9.30 31.26 -15.28
CA VAL A 4 9.55 30.57 -14.01
C VAL A 4 10.98 30.89 -13.55
N ILE A 5 11.14 31.12 -12.25
CA ILE A 5 12.44 31.41 -11.64
C ILE A 5 12.88 30.20 -10.82
N SER A 6 14.09 29.70 -11.08
CA SER A 6 14.72 28.64 -10.29
C SER A 6 15.57 29.26 -9.19
N ILE A 7 15.35 28.86 -7.94
CA ILE A 7 16.16 29.29 -6.80
C ILE A 7 16.82 28.06 -6.18
N ASN A 8 18.14 28.05 -6.15
CA ASN A 8 18.93 26.89 -5.80
C ASN A 8 19.68 27.19 -4.50
N VAL A 9 19.29 26.50 -3.42
CA VAL A 9 19.70 26.81 -2.05
C VAL A 9 20.63 25.74 -1.48
N GLY A 10 21.82 26.16 -1.06
CA GLY A 10 22.83 25.29 -0.44
C GLY A 10 23.47 24.30 -1.41
N GLN A 11 24.40 23.50 -0.89
CA GLN A 11 25.18 22.53 -1.68
C GLN A 11 24.31 21.61 -2.56
N ALA A 12 23.35 20.91 -1.95
CA ALA A 12 22.51 19.95 -2.67
C ALA A 12 21.67 20.62 -3.77
N GLY A 13 21.02 21.74 -3.44
CA GLY A 13 20.21 22.50 -4.40
C GLY A 13 21.03 23.00 -5.58
N CYS A 14 22.22 23.55 -5.32
CA CYS A 14 23.12 24.04 -6.36
C CYS A 14 23.63 22.91 -7.28
N GLN A 15 24.04 21.76 -6.72
CA GLN A 15 24.56 20.63 -7.50
C GLN A 15 23.48 19.95 -8.36
N ILE A 16 22.26 19.80 -7.83
CA ILE A 16 21.11 19.32 -8.60
C ILE A 16 20.79 20.30 -9.73
N ALA A 17 20.72 21.59 -9.42
CA ALA A 17 20.45 22.63 -10.41
C ALA A 17 21.48 22.65 -11.54
N ASN A 18 22.77 22.47 -11.25
CA ASN A 18 23.81 22.36 -12.29
C ASN A 18 23.51 21.24 -13.29
N SER A 19 23.11 20.07 -12.80
CA SER A 19 22.76 18.92 -13.64
C SER A 19 21.47 19.20 -14.44
N CYS A 20 20.49 19.90 -13.84
CA CYS A 20 19.26 20.30 -14.52
C CYS A 20 19.52 21.32 -15.65
N TRP A 21 20.32 22.35 -15.39
CA TRP A 21 20.62 23.39 -16.38
C TRP A 21 21.51 22.89 -17.51
N GLU A 22 22.45 21.97 -17.24
CA GLU A 22 23.17 21.24 -18.28
C GLU A 22 22.17 20.51 -19.21
N LEU A 23 21.23 19.75 -18.63
CA LEU A 23 20.23 19.03 -19.41
C LEU A 23 19.31 19.97 -20.19
N TYR A 24 18.85 21.07 -19.61
CA TYR A 24 18.05 22.07 -20.33
C TYR A 24 18.79 22.68 -21.50
N CYS A 25 20.09 22.98 -21.34
CA CYS A 25 20.90 23.49 -22.43
C CYS A 25 20.97 22.48 -23.59
N LEU A 26 21.18 21.20 -23.29
CA LEU A 26 21.21 20.14 -24.29
C LEU A 26 19.86 19.98 -25.01
N GLU A 27 18.76 19.95 -24.26
CA GLU A 27 17.41 19.79 -24.82
C GLU A 27 16.98 20.96 -25.72
N HIS A 28 17.48 22.17 -25.45
CA HIS A 28 17.17 23.38 -26.22
C HIS A 28 18.26 23.74 -27.25
N GLY A 29 19.36 22.98 -27.33
CA GLY A 29 20.48 23.29 -28.23
C GLY A 29 21.20 24.59 -27.88
N ILE A 30 21.31 24.92 -26.59
CA ILE A 30 22.05 26.07 -26.07
C ILE A 30 23.45 25.60 -25.67
N GLN A 31 24.47 26.28 -26.16
CA GLN A 31 25.86 25.99 -25.82
C GLN A 31 26.22 26.53 -24.43
N PRO A 32 27.30 26.04 -23.80
CA PRO A 32 27.72 26.50 -22.47
C PRO A 32 28.03 28.01 -22.34
N ASP A 33 28.19 28.72 -23.46
CA ASP A 33 28.38 30.17 -23.52
C ASP A 33 27.06 30.96 -23.64
N GLY A 34 25.93 30.26 -23.75
CA GLY A 34 24.58 30.82 -23.84
C GLY A 34 24.10 31.10 -25.27
N TYR A 35 24.85 30.72 -26.32
CA TYR A 35 24.40 30.86 -27.71
C TYR A 35 23.80 29.57 -28.26
N LEU A 36 22.85 29.70 -29.19
CA LEU A 36 22.26 28.54 -29.86
C LEU A 36 23.28 27.83 -30.77
N THR A 37 23.16 26.52 -30.91
CA THR A 37 23.87 25.74 -31.93
C THR A 37 23.42 26.14 -33.34
N GLU A 38 24.29 25.98 -34.34
CA GLU A 38 23.97 26.30 -35.74
C GLU A 38 22.78 25.50 -36.26
N GLU A 39 22.67 24.23 -35.83
CA GLU A 39 21.53 23.37 -36.12
C GLU A 39 20.22 23.96 -35.57
N ARG A 40 20.23 24.43 -34.32
CA ARG A 40 19.04 25.01 -33.69
C ARG A 40 18.65 26.35 -34.30
N LYS A 41 19.61 27.20 -34.65
CA LYS A 41 19.36 28.47 -35.37
C LYS A 41 18.60 28.24 -36.69
N SER A 42 18.76 27.07 -37.32
CA SER A 42 18.09 26.73 -38.58
C SER A 42 16.66 26.20 -38.43
N GLN A 43 16.24 25.76 -37.22
CA GLN A 43 15.00 25.01 -36.97
C GLN A 43 13.87 25.82 -36.29
N ASP A 44 13.84 27.13 -36.54
CA ASP A 44 12.93 28.11 -35.93
C ASP A 44 13.32 28.49 -34.48
N PRO A 45 13.79 29.73 -34.24
CA PRO A 45 14.32 30.15 -32.95
C PRO A 45 13.24 30.51 -31.92
N ASP A 46 11.93 30.31 -32.13
CA ASP A 46 10.83 30.82 -31.27
C ASP A 46 10.11 29.81 -30.34
N GLN A 47 10.53 28.53 -30.31
CA GLN A 47 9.89 27.51 -29.46
C GLN A 47 10.39 27.47 -27.99
N GLY A 48 9.59 28.03 -27.07
CA GLY A 48 9.45 27.57 -25.68
C GLY A 48 10.55 27.91 -24.65
N PHE A 49 11.70 28.45 -25.04
CA PHE A 49 12.82 28.76 -24.14
C PHE A 49 12.58 29.96 -23.22
N SER A 50 11.72 30.92 -23.60
CA SER A 50 11.50 32.17 -22.86
C SER A 50 11.00 31.98 -21.42
N THR A 51 10.38 30.81 -21.15
CA THR A 51 9.92 30.38 -19.83
C THR A 51 11.07 30.34 -18.81
N PHE A 52 12.19 29.72 -19.18
CA PHE A 52 13.34 29.49 -18.27
C PHE A 52 14.58 30.31 -18.63
N PHE A 53 14.66 30.86 -19.85
CA PHE A 53 15.76 31.69 -20.31
C PHE A 53 15.28 33.11 -20.63
N SER A 54 16.12 34.09 -20.39
CA SER A 54 15.99 35.46 -20.91
C SER A 54 16.97 35.67 -22.04
N GLU A 55 16.54 36.36 -23.10
CA GLU A 55 17.40 36.73 -24.20
C GLU A 55 18.00 38.13 -23.95
N THR A 56 19.31 38.24 -24.07
CA THR A 56 20.01 39.53 -24.05
C THR A 56 20.00 40.18 -25.43
N GLY A 57 20.20 41.50 -25.51
CA GLY A 57 20.26 42.21 -26.80
C GLY A 57 21.40 41.77 -27.74
N GLN A 58 22.30 40.88 -27.31
CA GLN A 58 23.34 40.27 -28.14
C GLN A 58 22.98 38.85 -28.63
N GLY A 59 21.76 38.38 -28.38
CA GLY A 59 21.29 37.03 -28.78
C GLY A 59 21.81 35.90 -27.90
N LYS A 60 22.33 36.22 -26.70
CA LYS A 60 22.72 35.25 -25.68
C LYS A 60 21.54 34.96 -24.76
N TYR A 61 21.29 33.68 -24.51
CA TYR A 61 20.27 33.18 -23.60
C TYR A 61 20.86 32.95 -22.20
N VAL A 62 20.22 33.52 -21.19
CA VAL A 62 20.66 33.48 -19.79
C VAL A 62 19.57 32.81 -18.94
N PRO A 63 19.90 31.79 -18.14
CA PRO A 63 18.95 31.16 -17.22
C PRO A 63 18.32 32.15 -16.24
N ARG A 64 17.02 32.00 -15.98
CA ARG A 64 16.30 32.64 -14.88
C ARG A 64 16.56 31.88 -13.56
N ALA A 65 17.84 31.77 -13.21
CA ALA A 65 18.32 30.96 -12.10
C ALA A 65 19.07 31.83 -11.08
N ILE A 66 18.85 31.57 -9.80
CA ILE A 66 19.56 32.20 -8.70
C ILE A 66 20.20 31.09 -7.87
N TYR A 67 21.51 31.19 -7.69
CA TYR A 67 22.28 30.29 -6.83
C TYR A 67 22.59 31.03 -5.54
N CYS A 68 22.25 30.42 -4.41
CA CYS A 68 22.54 30.97 -3.10
C CYS A 68 23.08 29.91 -2.16
N ASP A 69 24.23 30.19 -1.56
CA ASP A 69 24.79 29.39 -0.48
C ASP A 69 25.45 30.32 0.56
N LEU A 70 25.47 29.89 1.81
CA LEU A 70 26.08 30.65 2.91
C LEU A 70 27.61 30.52 2.89
N GLU A 71 28.14 29.53 2.18
CA GLU A 71 29.56 29.41 1.87
C GLU A 71 29.84 29.46 0.35
N PRO A 72 31.07 29.81 -0.09
CA PRO A 72 31.33 30.04 -1.50
C PRO A 72 31.62 28.78 -2.33
N ASN A 73 32.02 27.67 -1.71
CA ASN A 73 32.67 26.53 -2.39
C ASN A 73 31.86 26.00 -3.59
N VAL A 74 30.60 25.60 -3.35
CA VAL A 74 29.78 24.97 -4.40
C VAL A 74 29.40 25.95 -5.51
N VAL A 75 29.23 27.23 -5.18
CA VAL A 75 28.88 28.26 -6.17
C VAL A 75 30.11 28.67 -6.98
N ASP A 76 31.31 28.63 -6.37
CA ASP A 76 32.57 28.85 -7.07
C ASP A 76 32.88 27.73 -8.08
N GLU A 77 32.45 26.50 -7.82
CA GLU A 77 32.46 25.43 -8.83
C GLU A 77 31.62 25.80 -10.06
N VAL A 78 30.46 26.44 -9.87
CA VAL A 78 29.64 26.95 -11.00
C VAL A 78 30.34 28.09 -11.72
N ARG A 79 30.94 29.02 -10.98
CA ARG A 79 31.69 30.18 -11.53
C ARG A 79 32.92 29.75 -12.34
N THR A 80 33.49 28.59 -12.06
CA THR A 80 34.72 28.11 -12.70
C THR A 80 34.49 26.93 -13.66
N GLY A 81 33.33 26.28 -13.59
CA GLY A 81 32.95 25.12 -14.37
C GLY A 81 32.68 25.38 -15.86
N ALA A 82 32.18 24.35 -16.54
CA ALA A 82 31.94 24.38 -17.98
C ALA A 82 30.93 25.46 -18.40
N TYR A 83 29.90 25.68 -17.58
CA TYR A 83 28.82 26.64 -17.82
C TYR A 83 29.05 28.01 -17.16
N ARG A 84 30.29 28.36 -16.80
CA ARG A 84 30.62 29.64 -16.14
C ARG A 84 30.13 30.89 -16.87
N ASN A 85 30.04 30.81 -18.21
CA ASN A 85 29.62 31.91 -19.05
C ASN A 85 28.10 31.96 -19.23
N LEU A 86 27.36 30.92 -18.85
CA LEU A 86 25.91 30.84 -19.05
C LEU A 86 25.16 31.75 -18.05
N PHE A 87 25.53 31.70 -16.78
CA PHE A 87 24.84 32.40 -15.70
C PHE A 87 25.31 33.85 -15.54
N HIS A 88 24.40 34.72 -15.11
CA HIS A 88 24.76 36.09 -14.77
C HIS A 88 25.49 36.13 -13.41
N PRO A 89 26.70 36.73 -13.30
CA PRO A 89 27.50 36.69 -12.07
C PRO A 89 26.79 37.23 -10.82
N GLU A 90 25.94 38.26 -10.98
CA GLU A 90 25.16 38.81 -9.87
C GLU A 90 24.09 37.86 -9.30
N MET A 91 23.73 36.80 -10.02
CA MET A 91 22.75 35.79 -9.59
C MET A 91 23.39 34.64 -8.82
N MET A 92 24.71 34.66 -8.65
CA MET A 92 25.48 33.70 -7.87
C MET A 92 25.89 34.35 -6.55
N ILE A 93 25.10 34.12 -5.51
CA ILE A 93 25.16 34.79 -4.22
C ILE A 93 25.80 33.85 -3.20
N THR A 94 26.84 34.34 -2.54
CA THR A 94 27.64 33.54 -1.60
C THR A 94 27.87 34.31 -0.32
N GLY A 95 27.63 33.66 0.82
CA GLY A 95 28.08 34.15 2.12
C GLY A 95 29.57 33.87 2.36
N LYS A 96 29.99 34.01 3.63
CA LYS A 96 31.36 33.75 4.08
C LYS A 96 31.46 32.60 5.09
N GLU A 97 30.36 32.32 5.79
CA GLU A 97 30.28 31.33 6.85
C GLU A 97 29.11 30.41 6.55
N ASP A 98 29.31 29.10 6.69
CA ASP A 98 28.26 28.14 6.48
C ASP A 98 27.28 28.08 7.68
N ALA A 99 26.18 27.34 7.48
CA ALA A 99 25.26 27.00 8.56
C ALA A 99 25.72 25.77 9.38
N SER A 100 26.84 25.11 9.03
CA SER A 100 27.40 23.97 9.77
C SER A 100 26.37 22.89 10.16
N ASN A 101 25.48 22.52 9.22
CA ASN A 101 24.35 21.58 9.45
C ASN A 101 23.39 21.96 10.59
N ASN A 102 23.24 23.26 10.89
CA ASN A 102 22.35 23.78 11.91
C ASN A 102 21.26 24.67 11.28
N TYR A 103 19.99 24.22 11.36
CA TYR A 103 18.82 24.97 10.92
C TYR A 103 18.81 26.41 11.47
N ALA A 104 19.08 26.59 12.76
CA ALA A 104 18.99 27.89 13.42
C ALA A 104 20.01 28.90 12.86
N ARG A 105 21.20 28.44 12.45
CA ARG A 105 22.17 29.29 11.75
C ARG A 105 21.66 29.75 10.40
N GLY A 106 21.07 28.82 9.64
CA GLY A 106 20.48 29.11 8.34
C GLY A 106 19.27 30.03 8.42
N HIS A 107 18.47 29.93 9.48
CA HIS A 107 17.20 30.66 9.60
C HIS A 107 17.33 31.98 10.38
N TYR A 108 18.02 32.00 11.52
CA TYR A 108 17.98 33.12 12.47
C TYR A 108 19.24 34.01 12.45
N THR A 109 20.44 33.41 12.35
CA THR A 109 21.70 34.16 12.45
C THR A 109 22.31 34.47 11.09
N VAL A 110 23.06 33.54 10.51
CA VAL A 110 23.84 33.74 9.28
C VAL A 110 22.94 34.02 8.08
N GLY A 111 21.86 33.25 7.93
CA GLY A 111 20.97 33.43 6.77
C GLY A 111 20.24 34.77 6.76
N LYS A 112 19.97 35.35 7.93
CA LYS A 112 19.37 36.68 8.06
C LYS A 112 20.26 37.80 7.51
N GLU A 113 21.58 37.60 7.49
CA GLU A 113 22.50 38.56 6.88
C GLU A 113 22.45 38.52 5.35
N LEU A 114 22.11 37.37 4.75
CA LEU A 114 22.12 37.17 3.30
C LEU A 114 20.75 37.38 2.63
N ILE A 115 19.65 37.19 3.37
CA ILE A 115 18.28 37.14 2.83
C ILE A 115 17.89 38.39 2.03
N ASP A 116 18.17 39.59 2.54
CA ASP A 116 17.80 40.84 1.87
C ASP A 116 18.50 40.99 0.51
N GLY A 117 19.75 40.54 0.43
CA GLY A 117 20.52 40.52 -0.82
C GLY A 117 19.93 39.53 -1.83
N VAL A 118 19.50 38.35 -1.38
CA VAL A 118 18.86 37.35 -2.23
C VAL A 118 17.51 37.85 -2.74
N LEU A 119 16.67 38.44 -1.88
CA LEU A 119 15.37 38.99 -2.25
C LEU A 119 15.48 40.13 -3.27
N ASP A 120 16.48 41.01 -3.15
CA ASP A 120 16.73 42.06 -4.17
C ASP A 120 17.03 41.45 -5.54
N LYS A 121 17.84 40.38 -5.60
CA LYS A 121 18.13 39.69 -6.87
C LYS A 121 16.92 38.97 -7.43
N ILE A 122 16.13 38.30 -6.58
CA ILE A 122 14.87 37.68 -6.99
C ILE A 122 13.93 38.72 -7.59
N ARG A 123 13.79 39.88 -6.93
CA ARG A 123 12.97 41.00 -7.43
C ARG A 123 13.43 41.49 -8.79
N ARG A 124 14.73 41.69 -9.00
CA ARG A 124 15.27 42.10 -10.32
C ARG A 124 14.96 41.08 -11.41
N VAL A 125 15.01 39.79 -11.13
CA VAL A 125 14.67 38.75 -12.11
C VAL A 125 13.15 38.73 -12.36
N ALA A 126 12.34 38.87 -11.31
CA ALA A 126 10.89 38.93 -11.41
C ALA A 126 10.39 40.15 -12.19
N ASP A 127 11.00 41.33 -12.01
CA ASP A 127 10.68 42.56 -12.75
C ASP A 127 10.98 42.42 -14.25
N ASN A 128 11.90 41.52 -14.62
CA ASN A 128 12.21 41.19 -16.01
C ASN A 128 11.29 40.10 -16.61
N CYS A 129 10.30 39.62 -15.87
CA CYS A 129 9.30 38.67 -16.34
C CYS A 129 8.01 39.40 -16.72
N VAL A 130 7.43 39.08 -17.87
CA VAL A 130 6.14 39.64 -18.30
C VAL A 130 4.98 38.95 -17.59
N GLY A 131 5.10 37.65 -17.34
CA GLY A 131 4.07 36.82 -16.72
C GLY A 131 4.64 35.74 -15.82
N LEU A 132 5.32 36.14 -14.74
CA LEU A 132 5.88 35.22 -13.74
C LEU A 132 4.77 34.29 -13.20
N GLN A 133 4.94 32.98 -13.39
CA GLN A 133 4.05 31.96 -12.83
C GLN A 133 4.38 31.68 -11.37
N GLY A 134 5.66 31.46 -11.08
CA GLY A 134 6.09 30.95 -9.80
C GLY A 134 7.59 30.69 -9.69
N PHE A 135 7.95 30.01 -8.61
CA PHE A 135 9.31 29.68 -8.23
C PHE A 135 9.47 28.16 -8.14
N LEU A 136 10.61 27.66 -8.63
CA LEU A 136 11.09 26.31 -8.34
C LEU A 136 12.25 26.42 -7.35
N VAL A 137 12.08 25.86 -6.15
CA VAL A 137 13.08 25.94 -5.08
C VAL A 137 13.75 24.57 -4.91
N PHE A 138 15.07 24.52 -5.10
CA PHE A 138 15.87 23.31 -4.95
C PHE A 138 16.66 23.40 -3.66
N HIS A 139 16.46 22.47 -2.73
CA HIS A 139 17.15 22.48 -1.44
C HIS A 139 17.18 21.07 -0.81
N SER A 140 17.89 20.92 0.31
CA SER A 140 17.89 19.69 1.11
C SER A 140 17.29 19.92 2.49
N PHE A 141 16.62 18.88 3.01
CA PHE A 141 16.09 18.90 4.37
C PHE A 141 17.17 18.69 5.44
N GLY A 142 18.22 17.93 5.13
CA GLY A 142 19.27 17.59 6.10
C GLY A 142 20.30 18.69 6.37
N GLY A 143 20.58 19.57 5.39
CA GLY A 143 21.64 20.58 5.49
C GLY A 143 21.18 21.87 6.18
N GLY A 144 22.06 22.59 6.88
CA GLY A 144 21.69 23.82 7.61
C GLY A 144 21.25 24.97 6.70
N THR A 145 21.93 25.17 5.57
CA THR A 145 21.54 26.18 4.56
C THR A 145 20.27 25.75 3.83
N GLY A 146 20.21 24.49 3.36
CA GLY A 146 19.07 23.97 2.61
C GLY A 146 17.77 24.00 3.42
N SER A 147 17.84 23.66 4.71
CA SER A 147 16.71 23.66 5.62
C SER A 147 16.38 25.07 6.14
N GLY A 148 17.30 25.69 6.90
CA GLY A 148 17.08 26.94 7.60
C GLY A 148 16.92 28.14 6.67
N PHE A 149 17.89 28.36 5.78
CA PHE A 149 17.83 29.48 4.84
C PHE A 149 16.75 29.25 3.77
N GLY A 150 16.52 28.00 3.36
CA GLY A 150 15.41 27.61 2.49
C GLY A 150 14.05 27.97 3.10
N ALA A 151 13.82 27.61 4.36
CA ALA A 151 12.59 27.94 5.08
C ALA A 151 12.38 29.46 5.22
N LEU A 152 13.42 30.20 5.63
CA LEU A 152 13.38 31.66 5.72
C LEU A 152 13.05 32.30 4.35
N LEU A 153 13.62 31.78 3.28
CA LEU A 153 13.35 32.26 1.93
C LEU A 153 11.88 32.02 1.53
N MET A 154 11.32 30.85 1.82
CA MET A 154 9.94 30.49 1.51
C MET A 154 8.93 31.39 2.24
N GLU A 155 9.17 31.73 3.51
CA GLU A 155 8.38 32.72 4.25
C GLU A 155 8.37 34.07 3.54
N ARG A 156 9.56 34.57 3.19
CA ARG A 156 9.71 35.89 2.56
C ARG A 156 9.11 35.94 1.15
N LEU A 157 9.27 34.87 0.38
CA LEU A 157 8.62 34.72 -0.92
C LEU A 157 7.11 34.71 -0.80
N SER A 158 6.55 34.09 0.25
CA SER A 158 5.11 34.08 0.48
C SER A 158 4.57 35.48 0.86
N VAL A 159 5.36 36.29 1.57
CA VAL A 159 5.02 37.69 1.86
C VAL A 159 5.07 38.56 0.60
N ASP A 160 6.15 38.51 -0.16
CA ASP A 160 6.35 39.39 -1.33
C ASP A 160 5.54 38.93 -2.56
N TYR A 161 5.34 37.62 -2.74
CA TYR A 161 4.76 36.99 -3.92
C TYR A 161 3.65 35.97 -3.59
N GLY A 162 2.80 36.25 -2.59
CA GLY A 162 1.81 35.29 -2.07
C GLY A 162 0.80 34.69 -3.09
N LYS A 163 0.63 35.29 -4.28
CA LYS A 163 -0.23 34.74 -5.36
C LYS A 163 0.51 33.86 -6.36
N LYS A 164 1.83 33.70 -6.24
CA LYS A 164 2.68 32.96 -7.17
C LYS A 164 2.94 31.56 -6.63
N SER A 165 2.89 30.56 -7.50
CA SER A 165 3.11 29.17 -7.09
C SER A 165 4.56 28.96 -6.65
N LYS A 166 4.78 28.16 -5.63
CA LYS A 166 6.11 27.78 -5.13
C LYS A 166 6.16 26.27 -5.07
N LEU A 167 6.98 25.67 -5.93
CA LEU A 167 7.17 24.23 -5.97
C LEU A 167 8.58 23.92 -5.49
N GLU A 168 8.71 22.88 -4.69
CA GLU A 168 10.00 22.51 -4.10
C GLU A 168 10.49 21.17 -4.67
N PHE A 169 11.81 21.08 -4.84
CA PHE A 169 12.53 19.83 -5.06
C PHE A 169 13.43 19.61 -3.85
N CYS A 170 12.97 18.73 -2.95
CA CYS A 170 13.54 18.57 -1.62
C CYS A 170 14.31 17.24 -1.55
N VAL A 171 15.61 17.32 -1.24
CA VAL A 171 16.39 16.12 -0.96
C VAL A 171 16.11 15.65 0.48
N TYR A 172 15.45 14.50 0.59
CA TYR A 172 15.12 13.84 1.84
C TYR A 172 16.36 13.11 2.41
N PRO A 173 16.62 13.21 3.72
CA PRO A 173 17.78 12.58 4.34
C PRO A 173 17.64 11.04 4.42
N ALA A 174 18.68 10.36 4.00
CA ALA A 174 18.77 8.91 4.03
C ALA A 174 19.75 8.46 5.14
N PRO A 175 19.35 7.60 6.10
CA PRO A 175 20.19 7.24 7.24
C PRO A 175 21.51 6.54 6.86
N GLN A 176 21.55 5.80 5.74
CA GLN A 176 22.78 5.12 5.30
C GLN A 176 23.79 6.06 4.63
N THR A 177 23.32 7.18 4.08
CA THR A 177 24.15 8.19 3.40
C THR A 177 24.14 9.53 4.13
N ALA A 178 23.63 9.57 5.36
CA ALA A 178 23.54 10.78 6.17
C ALA A 178 24.95 11.28 6.46
N THR A 179 25.17 12.56 6.14
CA THR A 179 26.46 13.22 6.37
C THR A 179 26.51 13.90 7.73
N SER A 180 25.34 14.09 8.36
CA SER A 180 25.20 14.70 9.68
C SER A 180 24.22 13.94 10.57
N VAL A 181 24.51 13.92 11.87
CA VAL A 181 23.67 13.27 12.89
C VAL A 181 22.39 14.06 13.15
N VAL A 182 22.41 15.37 12.93
CA VAL A 182 21.29 16.27 13.24
C VAL A 182 20.35 16.52 12.06
N GLU A 183 20.50 15.79 10.95
CA GLU A 183 19.59 15.88 9.79
C GLU A 183 18.11 15.71 10.16
N PRO A 184 17.71 14.82 11.10
CA PRO A 184 16.30 14.72 11.50
C PRO A 184 15.75 16.00 12.14
N TYR A 185 16.56 16.74 12.90
CA TYR A 185 16.13 18.04 13.45
C TYR A 185 15.91 19.07 12.36
N ASN A 186 16.89 19.24 11.48
CA ASN A 186 16.78 20.17 10.36
C ASN A 186 15.57 19.86 9.47
N SER A 187 15.30 18.58 9.24
CA SER A 187 14.22 18.11 8.38
C SER A 187 12.83 18.36 8.97
N ILE A 188 12.64 18.12 10.27
CA ILE A 188 11.35 18.42 10.92
C ILE A 188 11.12 19.94 10.99
N LEU A 189 12.14 20.71 11.36
CA LEU A 189 12.04 22.17 11.47
C LEU A 189 11.72 22.82 10.12
N THR A 190 12.44 22.45 9.05
CA THR A 190 12.16 23.01 7.73
C THR A 190 10.81 22.58 7.20
N THR A 191 10.38 21.33 7.43
CA THR A 191 9.06 20.86 7.00
C THR A 191 7.98 21.67 7.69
N HIS A 192 8.05 21.84 9.00
CA HIS A 192 7.10 22.65 9.77
C HIS A 192 6.97 24.08 9.23
N THR A 193 8.10 24.77 9.05
CA THR A 193 8.08 26.17 8.58
C THR A 193 7.65 26.31 7.12
N THR A 194 7.96 25.34 6.25
CA THR A 194 7.63 25.40 4.82
C THR A 194 6.24 24.88 4.48
N LEU A 195 5.58 24.13 5.38
CA LEU A 195 4.29 23.49 5.15
C LEU A 195 3.16 24.45 4.79
N GLU A 196 3.18 25.69 5.28
CA GLU A 196 2.18 26.72 4.92
C GLU A 196 2.61 27.57 3.72
N HIS A 197 3.84 27.40 3.25
CA HIS A 197 4.46 28.26 2.24
C HIS A 197 4.75 27.54 0.93
N SER A 198 4.79 26.22 0.89
CA SER A 198 4.89 25.45 -0.34
C SER A 198 3.51 25.11 -0.91
N ASP A 199 3.37 25.17 -2.23
CA ASP A 199 2.15 24.73 -2.92
C ASP A 199 2.24 23.24 -3.31
N CYS A 200 3.45 22.71 -3.52
CA CYS A 200 3.71 21.30 -3.87
C CYS A 200 5.22 20.98 -3.74
N SER A 201 5.56 19.95 -2.97
CA SER A 201 6.95 19.60 -2.67
C SER A 201 7.28 18.19 -3.14
N PHE A 202 8.17 18.07 -4.12
CA PHE A 202 8.65 16.79 -4.65
C PHE A 202 9.82 16.29 -3.82
N MET A 203 9.55 15.26 -3.02
CA MET A 203 10.55 14.63 -2.18
C MET A 203 11.40 13.64 -2.98
N VAL A 204 12.70 13.69 -2.72
CA VAL A 204 13.70 12.87 -3.40
C VAL A 204 14.64 12.28 -2.35
N ASP A 205 14.52 10.97 -2.13
CA ASP A 205 15.33 10.20 -1.20
C ASP A 205 16.63 9.73 -1.87
N ASN A 206 17.76 10.15 -1.28
CA ASN A 206 19.08 9.74 -1.73
C ASN A 206 19.27 8.22 -1.71
N GLU A 207 18.67 7.50 -0.74
CA GLU A 207 18.80 6.05 -0.65
C GLU A 207 18.06 5.35 -1.79
N ALA A 208 16.84 5.81 -2.09
CA ALA A 208 16.04 5.27 -3.18
C ALA A 208 16.74 5.45 -4.53
N ILE A 209 17.29 6.63 -4.81
CA ILE A 209 18.03 6.88 -6.06
C ILE A 209 19.32 6.06 -6.10
N TYR A 210 20.04 5.96 -4.99
CA TYR A 210 21.26 5.16 -4.91
C TYR A 210 20.97 3.69 -5.30
N ASP A 211 19.90 3.12 -4.75
CA ASP A 211 19.46 1.76 -5.06
C ASP A 211 19.04 1.59 -6.53
N ILE A 212 18.32 2.57 -7.09
CA ILE A 212 17.95 2.59 -8.52
C ILE A 212 19.20 2.61 -9.39
N CYS A 213 20.16 3.50 -9.13
CA CYS A 213 21.41 3.60 -9.86
C CYS A 213 22.22 2.29 -9.80
N ARG A 214 22.29 1.67 -8.61
CA ARG A 214 23.01 0.43 -8.43
C ARG A 214 22.37 -0.75 -9.17
N ARG A 215 21.06 -0.90 -9.05
CA ARG A 215 20.31 -2.03 -9.61
C ARG A 215 20.13 -1.92 -11.11
N ASN A 216 19.68 -0.75 -11.57
CA ASN A 216 19.22 -0.58 -12.93
C ASN A 216 20.37 -0.17 -13.86
N LEU A 217 21.21 0.77 -13.44
CA LEU A 217 22.37 1.24 -14.22
C LEU A 217 23.60 0.33 -14.07
N GLY A 218 23.64 -0.54 -13.05
CA GLY A 218 24.74 -1.47 -12.81
C GLY A 218 25.96 -0.82 -12.17
N LEU A 219 25.79 0.31 -11.50
CA LEU A 219 26.87 1.05 -10.82
C LEU A 219 27.12 0.45 -9.43
N GLU A 220 28.32 -0.06 -9.14
CA GLU A 220 28.60 -0.64 -7.82
C GLU A 220 28.56 0.39 -6.68
N ARG A 221 29.03 1.62 -6.95
CA ARG A 221 29.10 2.73 -5.99
C ARG A 221 28.73 4.06 -6.67
N PRO A 222 27.42 4.35 -6.82
CA PRO A 222 26.95 5.65 -7.32
C PRO A 222 27.51 6.82 -6.50
N ASN A 223 27.88 7.91 -7.18
CA ASN A 223 28.27 9.18 -6.57
C ASN A 223 27.18 10.25 -6.78
N TYR A 224 27.35 11.44 -6.19
CA TYR A 224 26.37 12.53 -6.32
C TYR A 224 26.13 12.99 -7.76
N GLU A 225 27.12 12.91 -8.66
CA GLU A 225 26.94 13.22 -10.07
C GLU A 225 25.96 12.23 -10.73
N ASN A 226 26.09 10.94 -10.43
CA ASN A 226 25.17 9.91 -10.93
C ASN A 226 23.74 10.14 -10.41
N LEU A 227 23.60 10.41 -9.11
CA LEU A 227 22.31 10.70 -8.46
C LEU A 227 21.66 11.95 -9.08
N ASN A 228 22.41 13.05 -9.16
CA ASN A 228 21.91 14.33 -9.65
C ASN A 228 21.53 14.29 -11.13
N ARG A 229 22.19 13.48 -11.97
CA ARG A 229 21.78 13.27 -13.36
C ARG A 229 20.45 12.53 -13.47
N LEU A 230 20.16 11.58 -12.59
CA LEU A 230 18.84 10.94 -12.56
C LEU A 230 17.76 11.91 -12.09
N ILE A 231 18.04 12.70 -11.04
CA ILE A 231 17.14 13.76 -10.57
C ILE A 231 16.88 14.77 -11.69
N ALA A 232 17.90 15.17 -12.43
CA ALA A 232 17.77 16.11 -13.54
C ALA A 232 16.80 15.61 -14.63
N GLN A 233 16.78 14.32 -14.93
CA GLN A 233 15.84 13.73 -15.90
C GLN A 233 14.38 13.81 -15.42
N VAL A 234 14.18 13.62 -14.13
CA VAL A 234 12.86 13.75 -13.48
C VAL A 234 12.39 15.20 -13.49
N VAL A 235 13.22 16.11 -13.00
CA VAL A 235 12.95 17.55 -12.99
C VAL A 235 12.68 18.04 -14.42
N SER A 236 13.45 17.56 -15.39
CA SER A 236 13.23 17.85 -16.80
C SER A 236 11.89 17.34 -17.31
N SER A 237 11.46 16.15 -16.88
CA SER A 237 10.16 15.59 -17.25
C SER A 237 8.99 16.32 -16.63
N ILE A 238 9.12 16.78 -15.38
CA ILE A 238 8.11 17.58 -14.68
C ILE A 238 7.96 18.96 -15.33
N THR A 239 9.07 19.59 -15.71
CA THR A 239 9.07 20.94 -16.32
C THR A 239 8.89 20.92 -17.84
N ALA A 240 8.84 19.74 -18.47
CA ALA A 240 8.76 19.63 -19.93
C ALA A 240 7.52 20.32 -20.50
N SER A 241 6.38 20.25 -19.82
CA SER A 241 5.12 20.91 -20.24
C SER A 241 5.19 22.43 -20.24
N LEU A 242 6.15 23.02 -19.52
CA LEU A 242 6.38 24.46 -19.46
C LEU A 242 7.35 24.94 -20.56
N ARG A 243 8.15 24.02 -21.11
CA ARG A 243 9.25 24.29 -22.04
C ARG A 243 8.96 23.86 -23.47
N PHE A 244 8.10 22.86 -23.64
CA PHE A 244 7.75 22.27 -24.92
C PHE A 244 6.24 22.19 -25.09
N ASP A 245 5.79 22.24 -26.34
CA ASP A 245 4.40 21.97 -26.68
C ASP A 245 4.08 20.47 -26.53
N GLY A 246 2.97 20.18 -25.87
CA GLY A 246 2.43 18.83 -25.70
C GLY A 246 0.92 18.78 -25.89
N SER A 247 0.35 17.57 -25.80
CA SER A 247 -1.10 17.36 -25.90
C SER A 247 -1.86 17.91 -24.69
N LEU A 248 -1.20 18.03 -23.54
CA LEU A 248 -1.70 18.62 -22.31
C LEU A 248 -0.57 19.43 -21.66
N ASN A 249 -0.63 20.75 -21.75
CA ASN A 249 0.37 21.65 -21.19
C ASN A 249 0.01 22.02 -19.75
N VAL A 250 0.49 21.22 -18.80
CA VAL A 250 0.33 21.46 -17.36
C VAL A 250 1.16 22.67 -16.95
N ASP A 251 0.51 23.70 -16.39
CA ASP A 251 1.18 24.84 -15.76
C ASP A 251 1.47 24.61 -14.27
N LEU A 252 2.19 25.53 -13.61
CA LEU A 252 2.54 25.37 -12.20
C LEU A 252 1.31 25.31 -11.26
N ASN A 253 0.23 26.02 -11.56
CA ASN A 253 -0.99 25.99 -10.76
C ASN A 253 -1.78 24.70 -10.98
N GLU A 254 -1.71 24.14 -12.19
CA GLU A 254 -2.32 22.86 -12.50
C GLU A 254 -1.64 21.70 -11.76
N PHE A 255 -0.35 21.77 -11.40
CA PHE A 255 0.24 20.77 -10.51
C PHE A 255 -0.44 20.74 -9.15
N GLN A 256 -0.64 21.90 -8.52
CA GLN A 256 -1.38 22.01 -7.26
C GLN A 256 -2.81 21.48 -7.43
N THR A 257 -3.54 21.95 -8.44
CA THR A 257 -4.94 21.56 -8.67
C THR A 257 -5.11 20.07 -8.97
N ASN A 258 -4.13 19.44 -9.63
CA ASN A 258 -4.22 18.04 -10.03
C ASN A 258 -3.65 17.06 -9.00
N LEU A 259 -2.65 17.46 -8.20
CA LEU A 259 -1.94 16.57 -7.30
C LEU A 259 -2.23 16.83 -5.81
N VAL A 260 -2.68 18.02 -5.44
CA VAL A 260 -2.79 18.46 -4.04
C VAL A 260 -4.27 18.64 -3.67
N PRO A 261 -4.94 17.59 -3.17
CA PRO A 261 -6.36 17.68 -2.78
C PRO A 261 -6.57 18.50 -1.51
N TYR A 262 -5.63 18.44 -0.57
CA TYR A 262 -5.64 19.17 0.69
C TYR A 262 -4.34 19.98 0.80
N PRO A 263 -4.39 21.25 1.23
CA PRO A 263 -3.21 22.12 1.25
C PRO A 263 -2.00 21.57 2.01
N ARG A 264 -2.21 20.84 3.10
CA ARG A 264 -1.13 20.21 3.91
C ARG A 264 -0.58 18.92 3.30
N ILE A 265 -1.37 18.23 2.48
CA ILE A 265 -1.00 16.95 1.86
C ILE A 265 -0.48 17.23 0.45
N HIS A 266 0.66 17.91 0.39
CA HIS A 266 1.23 18.42 -0.85
C HIS A 266 2.58 17.79 -1.22
N PHE A 267 2.79 16.52 -0.86
CA PHE A 267 4.04 15.79 -1.09
C PHE A 267 3.86 14.62 -2.08
N PRO A 268 3.81 14.87 -3.40
CA PRO A 268 3.69 13.79 -4.37
C PRO A 268 4.96 12.93 -4.41
N LEU A 269 4.76 11.62 -4.43
CA LEU A 269 5.78 10.64 -4.73
C LEU A 269 6.15 10.70 -6.21
N VAL A 270 7.44 10.59 -6.51
CA VAL A 270 7.95 10.60 -7.88
C VAL A 270 8.49 9.23 -8.26
N ALA A 271 8.15 8.77 -9.47
CA ALA A 271 8.74 7.57 -10.07
C ALA A 271 9.09 7.82 -11.54
N TYR A 272 10.18 7.22 -12.02
CA TYR A 272 10.64 7.44 -13.40
C TYR A 272 10.97 6.13 -14.09
N ALA A 273 10.50 5.98 -15.33
CA ALA A 273 10.77 4.82 -16.16
C ALA A 273 10.92 5.20 -17.64
N PRO A 274 11.80 4.53 -18.39
CA PRO A 274 12.71 3.49 -17.95
C PRO A 274 14.02 4.10 -17.41
N VAL A 275 14.62 3.45 -16.41
CA VAL A 275 16.00 3.72 -15.98
C VAL A 275 16.85 2.56 -16.46
N ILE A 276 17.59 2.74 -17.55
CA ILE A 276 18.38 1.69 -18.19
C ILE A 276 19.78 2.17 -18.53
N SER A 277 20.77 1.28 -18.41
CA SER A 277 22.14 1.56 -18.82
C SER A 277 22.31 1.42 -20.34
N ALA A 278 23.32 2.12 -20.88
CA ALA A 278 23.67 2.03 -22.31
C ALA A 278 23.92 0.58 -22.79
N ALA A 279 24.42 -0.29 -21.92
CA ALA A 279 24.68 -1.71 -22.23
C ALA A 279 23.40 -2.54 -22.38
N LYS A 280 22.34 -2.23 -21.62
CA LYS A 280 21.07 -2.99 -21.63
C LYS A 280 20.07 -2.50 -22.68
N ALA A 281 20.21 -1.25 -23.13
CA ALA A 281 19.25 -0.60 -24.02
C ALA A 281 19.02 -1.28 -25.38
N ALA A 282 19.96 -2.08 -25.87
CA ALA A 282 19.80 -2.81 -27.14
C ALA A 282 18.90 -4.06 -27.02
N HIS A 283 18.67 -4.55 -25.79
CA HIS A 283 18.02 -5.84 -25.55
C HIS A 283 16.60 -5.73 -24.99
N GLU A 284 16.18 -4.56 -24.49
CA GLU A 284 14.89 -4.34 -23.87
C GLU A 284 13.99 -3.45 -24.76
N ALA A 285 12.86 -4.00 -25.19
CA ALA A 285 11.80 -3.20 -25.79
C ALA A 285 10.99 -2.58 -24.64
N ASN A 286 10.92 -1.24 -24.59
CA ASN A 286 10.19 -0.51 -23.55
C ASN A 286 8.87 0.00 -24.11
N SER A 287 7.84 -0.86 -24.12
CA SER A 287 6.50 -0.43 -24.56
C SER A 287 5.92 0.60 -23.60
N VAL A 288 4.93 1.39 -24.07
CA VAL A 288 4.24 2.36 -23.21
C VAL A 288 3.62 1.66 -22.00
N GLN A 289 3.05 0.48 -22.20
CA GLN A 289 2.44 -0.31 -21.13
C GLN A 289 3.46 -0.77 -20.08
N GLU A 290 4.61 -1.33 -20.48
CA GLU A 290 5.64 -1.80 -19.55
C GLU A 290 6.23 -0.68 -18.72
N MET A 291 6.56 0.46 -19.34
CA MET A 291 7.08 1.63 -18.60
C MET A 291 6.05 2.17 -17.61
N THR A 292 4.79 2.24 -18.04
CA THR A 292 3.68 2.69 -17.19
C THR A 292 3.50 1.79 -15.98
N MET A 293 3.56 0.46 -16.16
CA MET A 293 3.50 -0.50 -15.06
C MET A 293 4.73 -0.37 -14.14
N SER A 294 5.91 -0.14 -14.71
CA SER A 294 7.16 0.02 -13.97
C SER A 294 7.15 1.20 -13.00
N CYS A 295 6.40 2.28 -13.28
CA CYS A 295 6.25 3.40 -12.36
C CYS A 295 5.52 3.04 -11.06
N PHE A 296 4.69 2.00 -11.06
CA PHE A 296 3.96 1.51 -9.89
C PHE A 296 4.73 0.44 -9.10
N GLU A 297 5.90 0.03 -9.60
CA GLU A 297 6.80 -0.84 -8.84
C GLU A 297 7.56 -0.02 -7.79
N PRO A 298 7.56 -0.42 -6.50
CA PRO A 298 8.25 0.31 -5.42
C PRO A 298 9.74 0.55 -5.73
N ASN A 299 10.34 -0.35 -6.50
CA ASN A 299 11.73 -0.33 -6.89
C ASN A 299 12.14 0.85 -7.79
N ASN A 300 11.20 1.54 -8.43
CA ASN A 300 11.45 2.67 -9.32
C ASN A 300 10.98 4.02 -8.72
N GLN A 301 10.61 4.02 -7.45
CA GLN A 301 10.15 5.19 -6.72
C GLN A 301 11.32 5.93 -6.10
N MET A 302 11.23 7.25 -6.05
CA MET A 302 12.29 8.12 -5.55
C MET A 302 12.19 8.42 -4.07
N VAL A 303 11.24 7.82 -3.36
CA VAL A 303 11.16 7.82 -1.90
C VAL A 303 10.91 6.38 -1.47
N LYS A 304 11.61 5.93 -0.42
CA LYS A 304 11.37 4.61 0.17
C LYS A 304 10.07 4.62 0.98
N CYS A 305 9.00 4.17 0.36
CA CYS A 305 7.75 3.78 1.01
C CYS A 305 7.11 2.64 0.20
N ASP A 306 6.15 1.93 0.79
CA ASP A 306 5.37 0.93 0.07
C ASP A 306 3.98 1.47 -0.29
N PRO A 307 3.71 1.82 -1.56
CA PRO A 307 2.41 2.32 -1.99
C PRO A 307 1.26 1.36 -1.77
N ARG A 308 1.54 0.05 -1.57
CA ARG A 308 0.53 -0.97 -1.31
C ARG A 308 -0.06 -0.85 0.10
N HIS A 309 0.64 -0.20 1.02
CA HIS A 309 0.13 0.10 2.36
C HIS A 309 -0.64 1.44 2.40
N GLY A 310 -0.73 2.14 1.28
CA GLY A 310 -1.43 3.42 1.18
C GLY A 310 -2.46 3.44 0.06
N LYS A 311 -3.10 4.59 -0.09
CA LYS A 311 -4.08 4.87 -1.15
C LYS A 311 -3.64 6.07 -1.96
N TYR A 312 -3.89 6.00 -3.26
CA TYR A 312 -3.63 7.08 -4.20
C TYR A 312 -4.76 8.10 -4.17
N MET A 313 -4.41 9.37 -3.91
CA MET A 313 -5.34 10.49 -4.02
C MET A 313 -5.38 11.05 -5.44
N ALA A 314 -4.22 11.13 -6.06
CA ALA A 314 -4.05 11.66 -7.41
C ALA A 314 -2.81 11.04 -8.07
N THR A 315 -2.84 10.86 -9.38
CA THR A 315 -1.70 10.38 -10.15
C THR A 315 -1.62 11.08 -11.51
N CYS A 316 -0.48 11.68 -11.81
CA CYS A 316 -0.16 12.27 -13.09
C CYS A 316 0.95 11.47 -13.76
N LEU A 317 0.73 11.04 -15.01
CA LEU A 317 1.72 10.36 -15.84
C LEU A 317 2.17 11.31 -16.94
N LEU A 318 3.43 11.75 -16.86
CA LEU A 318 4.07 12.68 -17.79
C LEU A 318 4.94 11.89 -18.76
N TYR A 319 4.38 11.54 -19.91
CA TYR A 319 5.07 10.85 -20.99
C TYR A 319 5.91 11.81 -21.84
N ARG A 320 7.05 11.33 -22.30
CA ARG A 320 7.94 12.03 -23.23
C ARG A 320 8.34 11.14 -24.39
N GLY A 321 8.44 11.72 -25.59
CA GLY A 321 8.94 11.08 -26.81
C GLY A 321 7.88 10.39 -27.65
N ASP A 322 8.26 9.27 -28.27
CA ASP A 322 7.42 8.49 -29.17
C ASP A 322 6.34 7.70 -28.40
N VAL A 323 5.27 8.41 -28.02
CA VAL A 323 4.14 7.87 -27.25
C VAL A 323 2.84 8.17 -27.97
N VAL A 324 2.12 7.11 -28.35
CA VAL A 324 0.80 7.21 -28.94
C VAL A 324 -0.24 7.39 -27.82
N PRO A 325 -1.10 8.42 -27.86
CA PRO A 325 -2.07 8.67 -26.79
C PRO A 325 -2.99 7.47 -26.47
N ASN A 326 -3.40 6.72 -27.50
CA ASN A 326 -4.23 5.52 -27.31
C ASN A 326 -3.53 4.45 -26.47
N ASP A 327 -2.22 4.26 -26.64
CA ASP A 327 -1.45 3.27 -25.87
C ASP A 327 -1.32 3.69 -24.40
N ALA A 328 -1.14 4.99 -24.14
CA ALA A 328 -1.13 5.54 -22.78
C ALA A 328 -2.49 5.34 -22.10
N HIS A 329 -3.60 5.63 -22.79
CA HIS A 329 -4.94 5.38 -22.27
C HIS A 329 -5.21 3.88 -22.03
N ALA A 330 -4.76 2.99 -22.91
CA ALA A 330 -4.89 1.54 -22.74
C ALA A 330 -4.07 1.02 -21.55
N ALA A 331 -2.85 1.54 -21.35
CA ALA A 331 -2.02 1.21 -20.19
C ALA A 331 -2.70 1.61 -18.87
N VAL A 332 -3.29 2.82 -18.83
CA VAL A 332 -4.04 3.31 -17.66
C VAL A 332 -5.32 2.50 -17.41
N ALA A 333 -6.05 2.14 -18.47
CA ALA A 333 -7.21 1.27 -18.34
C ALA A 333 -6.84 -0.08 -17.71
N THR A 334 -5.67 -0.63 -18.08
CA THR A 334 -5.14 -1.86 -17.47
C THR A 334 -4.77 -1.64 -16.01
N LEU A 335 -4.11 -0.53 -15.66
CA LEU A 335 -3.78 -0.20 -14.26
C LEU A 335 -5.01 -0.14 -13.36
N LYS A 336 -6.11 0.46 -13.84
CA LYS A 336 -7.37 0.56 -13.10
C LYS A 336 -8.00 -0.80 -12.77
N THR A 337 -7.65 -1.87 -13.48
CA THR A 337 -8.14 -3.23 -13.18
C THR A 337 -7.32 -3.96 -12.12
N LYS A 338 -6.14 -3.45 -11.76
CA LYS A 338 -5.27 -4.08 -10.76
C LYS A 338 -5.73 -3.74 -9.36
N ARG A 339 -6.05 -4.77 -8.57
CA ARG A 339 -6.44 -4.65 -7.15
C ARG A 339 -5.34 -4.05 -6.25
N THR A 340 -4.08 -4.11 -6.69
CA THR A 340 -2.93 -3.58 -5.94
C THR A 340 -2.81 -2.05 -5.98
N ILE A 341 -3.58 -1.37 -6.83
CA ILE A 341 -3.57 0.10 -6.95
C ILE A 341 -4.92 0.59 -6.46
N GLN A 342 -4.97 1.01 -5.21
CA GLN A 342 -6.18 1.51 -4.57
C GLN A 342 -6.18 3.04 -4.60
N PHE A 343 -7.23 3.62 -5.16
CA PHE A 343 -7.49 5.05 -5.08
C PHE A 343 -8.43 5.34 -3.90
N VAL A 344 -8.39 6.57 -3.41
CA VAL A 344 -9.42 7.07 -2.48
C VAL A 344 -10.79 7.16 -3.17
N ASP A 345 -11.87 6.87 -2.43
CA ASP A 345 -13.23 6.71 -2.98
C ASP A 345 -13.77 7.99 -3.62
N TRP A 346 -13.41 9.15 -3.07
CA TRP A 346 -13.81 10.45 -3.60
C TRP A 346 -13.05 10.84 -4.89
N CYS A 347 -12.05 10.06 -5.32
CA CYS A 347 -11.28 10.27 -6.55
C CYS A 347 -11.17 9.00 -7.43
N PRO A 348 -12.28 8.46 -7.94
CA PRO A 348 -12.29 7.20 -8.72
C PRO A 348 -11.63 7.34 -10.12
N THR A 349 -11.33 8.56 -10.55
CA THR A 349 -10.70 8.86 -11.86
C THR A 349 -9.41 9.67 -11.71
N GLY A 350 -8.62 9.38 -10.67
CA GLY A 350 -7.42 10.14 -10.29
C GLY A 350 -6.24 10.14 -11.26
N PHE A 351 -6.37 9.65 -12.49
CA PHE A 351 -5.29 9.66 -13.49
C PHE A 351 -5.34 10.88 -14.40
N LYS A 352 -4.23 11.60 -14.49
CA LYS A 352 -3.98 12.69 -15.46
C LYS A 352 -2.82 12.28 -16.38
N LEU A 353 -2.97 12.52 -17.68
CA LEU A 353 -1.94 12.15 -18.68
C LEU A 353 -1.42 13.40 -19.37
N GLY A 354 -0.11 13.64 -19.26
CA GLY A 354 0.62 14.62 -20.05
C GLY A 354 1.48 13.90 -21.08
N ILE A 355 1.48 14.36 -22.34
CA ILE A 355 2.35 13.80 -23.39
C ILE A 355 3.10 14.95 -24.06
N CYS A 356 4.42 14.90 -23.96
CA CYS A 356 5.35 15.75 -24.70
C CYS A 356 6.02 14.91 -25.80
N TYR A 357 5.94 15.37 -27.05
CA TYR A 357 6.44 14.59 -28.19
C TYR A 357 7.97 14.65 -28.34
N GLN A 358 8.64 15.54 -27.59
CA GLN A 358 10.10 15.59 -27.58
C GLN A 358 10.66 14.46 -26.71
N ALA A 359 11.51 13.63 -27.33
CA ALA A 359 12.20 12.54 -26.65
C ALA A 359 13.09 13.09 -25.52
N PRO A 360 13.27 12.33 -24.42
CA PRO A 360 14.24 12.68 -23.39
C PRO A 360 15.65 12.76 -23.97
N GLU A 361 16.37 13.85 -23.67
CA GLU A 361 17.76 13.99 -24.12
C GLU A 361 18.72 13.33 -23.14
N ASN A 362 19.85 12.86 -23.66
CA ASN A 362 20.88 12.21 -22.87
C ASN A 362 22.08 13.14 -22.67
N VAL A 363 22.59 13.25 -21.45
CA VAL A 363 23.83 13.97 -21.17
C VAL A 363 25.00 13.14 -21.72
N PRO A 364 25.88 13.71 -22.58
CA PRO A 364 27.04 12.99 -23.10
C PRO A 364 27.90 12.38 -21.99
N ASN A 365 28.31 11.13 -22.16
CA ASN A 365 29.01 10.32 -21.15
C ASN A 365 28.22 10.08 -19.85
N GLY A 366 26.89 10.27 -19.88
CA GLY A 366 26.00 9.89 -18.79
C GLY A 366 25.76 8.37 -18.71
N ASP A 367 25.28 7.93 -17.55
CA ASP A 367 25.06 6.50 -17.26
C ASP A 367 23.77 5.94 -17.89
N LEU A 368 22.80 6.83 -18.15
CA LEU A 368 21.53 6.51 -18.78
C LEU A 368 21.70 6.27 -20.27
N ALA A 369 20.95 5.31 -20.82
CA ALA A 369 20.88 5.13 -22.26
C ALA A 369 20.03 6.20 -22.94
N LYS A 370 20.28 6.43 -24.23
CA LYS A 370 19.34 7.17 -25.08
C LYS A 370 18.08 6.35 -25.30
N VAL A 371 16.93 6.93 -24.97
CA VAL A 371 15.62 6.28 -25.10
C VAL A 371 14.72 7.10 -26.02
N SER A 372 13.87 6.42 -26.79
CA SER A 372 12.88 7.08 -27.66
C SER A 372 11.67 7.60 -26.90
N ARG A 373 11.44 7.07 -25.69
CA ARG A 373 10.29 7.37 -24.85
C ARG A 373 10.59 7.15 -23.37
N ALA A 374 9.93 7.91 -22.51
CA ALA A 374 9.96 7.75 -21.05
C ALA A 374 8.64 8.24 -20.42
N VAL A 375 8.46 7.96 -19.14
CA VAL A 375 7.35 8.42 -18.32
C VAL A 375 7.85 8.79 -16.92
N CYS A 376 7.41 9.95 -16.46
CA CYS A 376 7.56 10.38 -15.07
C CYS A 376 6.18 10.34 -14.42
N MET A 377 6.04 9.54 -13.37
CA MET A 377 4.82 9.48 -12.57
C MET A 377 4.97 10.40 -11.36
N LEU A 378 3.96 11.22 -11.13
CA LEU A 378 3.77 12.01 -9.91
C LEU A 378 2.49 11.51 -9.24
N SER A 379 2.60 10.91 -8.08
CA SER A 379 1.47 10.32 -7.39
C SER A 379 1.39 10.80 -5.96
N ASN A 380 0.30 11.47 -5.61
CA ASN A 380 0.02 11.78 -4.21
C ASN A 380 -0.62 10.55 -3.56
N THR A 381 0.11 9.92 -2.65
CA THR A 381 -0.27 8.66 -1.98
C THR A 381 -0.06 8.79 -0.48
N THR A 382 -0.96 8.21 0.30
CA THR A 382 -0.84 8.20 1.77
C THR A 382 0.36 7.38 2.26
N ALA A 383 0.93 6.52 1.42
CA ALA A 383 2.12 5.72 1.77
C ALA A 383 3.36 6.58 2.10
N ILE A 384 3.42 7.83 1.63
CA ILE A 384 4.53 8.73 1.98
C ILE A 384 4.58 9.05 3.49
N ALA A 385 3.50 8.80 4.23
CA ALA A 385 3.47 8.87 5.69
C ALA A 385 4.54 8.00 6.36
N GLU A 386 4.91 6.85 5.77
CA GLU A 386 5.98 5.99 6.27
C GLU A 386 7.33 6.73 6.37
N ALA A 387 7.62 7.62 5.40
CA ALA A 387 8.83 8.44 5.41
C ALA A 387 8.80 9.42 6.59
N TRP A 388 7.67 10.07 6.84
CA TRP A 388 7.47 10.97 7.96
C TRP A 388 7.61 10.26 9.31
N SER A 389 6.95 9.10 9.48
CA SER A 389 7.06 8.31 10.71
C SER A 389 8.50 7.86 11.00
N SER A 390 9.25 7.49 9.96
CA SER A 390 10.68 7.16 10.09
C SER A 390 11.52 8.34 10.58
N LEU A 391 11.22 9.55 10.09
CA LEU A 391 11.88 10.79 10.51
C LEU A 391 11.51 11.15 11.96
N SER A 392 10.22 11.11 12.29
CA SER A 392 9.67 11.36 13.63
C SER A 392 10.32 10.47 14.68
N LEU A 393 10.46 9.17 14.41
CA LEU A 393 11.14 8.24 15.32
C LEU A 393 12.58 8.68 15.63
N LYS A 394 13.34 9.07 14.62
CA LYS A 394 14.74 9.52 14.80
C LYS A 394 14.81 10.82 15.58
N PHE A 395 13.90 11.75 15.30
CA PHE A 395 13.78 13.00 16.04
C PHE A 395 13.49 12.72 17.52
N ASP A 396 12.49 11.90 17.82
CA ASP A 396 12.05 11.59 19.18
C ASP A 396 13.17 10.93 20.00
N LEU A 397 13.92 10.01 19.39
CA LEU A 397 15.09 9.37 20.01
C LEU A 397 16.13 10.41 20.45
N MET A 398 16.48 11.38 19.59
CA MET A 398 17.45 12.42 19.93
C MET A 398 16.89 13.45 20.92
N HIS A 399 15.67 13.92 20.69
CA HIS A 399 15.02 14.97 21.47
C HIS A 399 14.68 14.53 22.89
N SER A 400 14.35 13.24 23.10
CA SER A 400 14.15 12.68 24.44
C SER A 400 15.36 12.82 25.37
N LYS A 401 16.57 12.95 24.79
CA LYS A 401 17.83 13.17 25.51
C LYS A 401 18.33 14.61 25.41
N ARG A 402 17.58 15.50 24.73
CA ARG A 402 18.01 16.85 24.37
C ARG A 402 19.40 16.87 23.70
N ALA A 403 19.72 15.81 22.95
CA ALA A 403 21.00 15.70 22.28
C ALA A 403 21.11 16.82 21.22
N PHE A 404 22.23 17.54 21.18
CA PHE A 404 22.50 18.62 20.22
C PHE A 404 21.58 19.85 20.26
N VAL A 405 20.51 19.88 21.05
CA VAL A 405 19.55 21.02 21.15
C VAL A 405 20.24 22.36 21.47
N HIS A 406 21.29 22.34 22.30
CA HIS A 406 22.05 23.53 22.69
C HIS A 406 22.70 24.27 21.49
N TRP A 407 22.99 23.58 20.38
CA TRP A 407 23.50 24.21 19.17
C TRP A 407 22.46 25.10 18.49
N TYR A 408 21.19 24.74 18.57
CA TYR A 408 20.09 25.48 17.97
C TYR A 408 19.70 26.66 18.85
N VAL A 409 19.54 26.42 20.16
CA VAL A 409 19.23 27.47 21.14
C VAL A 409 20.34 28.52 21.23
N GLY A 410 21.61 28.10 21.09
CA GLY A 410 22.76 29.01 21.05
C GLY A 410 22.76 29.97 19.85
N GLU A 411 21.99 29.65 18.81
CA GLU A 411 21.86 30.41 17.56
C GLU A 411 20.53 31.18 17.50
N GLY A 412 19.89 31.40 18.65
CA GLY A 412 18.74 32.30 18.78
C GLY A 412 17.37 31.66 18.52
N MET A 413 17.31 30.35 18.31
CA MET A 413 16.06 29.58 18.21
C MET A 413 15.50 29.26 19.60
N GLU A 414 14.18 29.34 19.80
CA GLU A 414 13.59 28.93 21.08
C GLU A 414 13.48 27.41 21.17
N GLU A 415 13.74 26.83 22.36
CA GLU A 415 13.63 25.37 22.54
C GLU A 415 12.20 24.86 22.29
N GLY A 416 11.19 25.71 22.51
CA GLY A 416 9.78 25.37 22.27
C GLY A 416 9.46 25.04 20.81
N GLU A 417 10.18 25.62 19.85
CA GLU A 417 9.96 25.40 18.41
C GLU A 417 10.18 23.94 18.01
N PHE A 418 11.05 23.20 18.72
CA PHE A 418 11.21 21.76 18.48
C PHE A 418 9.93 20.98 18.76
N SER A 419 9.25 21.30 19.85
CA SER A 419 8.00 20.64 20.23
C SER A 419 6.88 21.03 19.28
N GLU A 420 6.78 22.32 18.92
CA GLU A 420 5.78 22.81 17.96
C GLU A 420 5.92 22.13 16.59
N ALA A 421 7.14 22.10 16.05
CA ALA A 421 7.40 21.45 14.77
C ALA A 421 7.10 19.94 14.80
N ARG A 422 7.36 19.28 15.94
CA ARG A 422 7.06 17.86 16.12
C ARG A 422 5.56 17.58 16.23
N GLU A 423 4.82 18.45 16.92
CA GLU A 423 3.36 18.38 17.05
C GLU A 423 2.67 18.62 15.72
N ASP A 424 3.16 19.57 14.92
CA ASP A 424 2.64 19.84 13.58
C ASP A 424 2.91 18.66 12.63
N LEU A 425 4.09 18.03 12.71
CA LEU A 425 4.35 16.82 11.94
C LEU A 425 3.49 15.63 12.39
N ALA A 426 3.21 15.48 13.70
CA ALA A 426 2.24 14.49 14.19
C ALA A 426 0.81 14.78 13.71
N ALA A 427 0.45 16.05 13.52
CA ALA A 427 -0.82 16.41 12.89
C ALA A 427 -0.82 16.01 11.40
N LEU A 428 0.28 16.27 10.67
CA LEU A 428 0.41 15.84 9.28
C LEU A 428 0.34 14.31 9.11
N GLU A 429 0.98 13.53 10.00
CA GLU A 429 0.88 12.07 10.01
C GLU A 429 -0.59 11.62 10.18
N ARG A 430 -1.33 12.25 11.10
CA ARG A 430 -2.76 12.00 11.28
C ARG A 430 -3.60 12.41 10.07
N ASP A 431 -3.28 13.53 9.42
CA ASP A 431 -3.98 13.97 8.20
C ASP A 431 -3.89 12.86 7.11
N TYR A 432 -2.73 12.18 6.98
CA TYR A 432 -2.59 11.05 6.06
C TYR A 432 -3.36 9.80 6.50
N GLU A 433 -3.40 9.49 7.80
CA GLU A 433 -4.19 8.37 8.35
C GLU A 433 -5.69 8.60 8.16
N GLU A 434 -6.18 9.82 8.39
CA GLU A 434 -7.56 10.22 8.15
C GLU A 434 -7.92 10.07 6.67
N VAL A 435 -7.08 10.52 5.73
CA VAL A 435 -7.37 10.32 4.29
C VAL A 435 -7.36 8.83 3.89
N ALA A 436 -6.49 8.02 4.50
CA ALA A 436 -6.45 6.58 4.25
C ALA A 436 -7.71 5.86 4.78
N THR A 437 -8.33 6.40 5.84
CA THR A 437 -9.51 5.84 6.52
C THR A 437 -10.85 6.41 6.05
N ASP A 438 -10.93 7.70 5.68
CA ASP A 438 -12.11 8.36 5.06
C ASP A 438 -12.49 7.77 3.70
N SER A 439 -11.58 6.98 3.12
CA SER A 439 -11.78 6.15 1.93
C SER A 439 -12.05 4.68 2.25
N MET A 440 -12.43 4.36 3.49
CA MET A 440 -13.33 3.26 3.77
C MET A 440 -14.77 3.80 3.70
N GLY A 441 -15.09 4.53 2.63
CA GLY A 441 -16.42 5.07 2.43
C GLY A 441 -17.36 3.91 2.20
N GLU A 442 -18.02 3.44 3.26
CA GLU A 442 -19.03 2.39 3.19
C GLU A 442 -18.67 1.29 2.16
N GLU A 443 -17.40 0.85 2.10
CA GLU A 443 -17.20 -0.55 1.81
C GLU A 443 -17.93 -1.20 2.97
N GLU A 444 -19.11 -1.76 2.69
CA GLU A 444 -19.78 -2.71 3.56
C GLU A 444 -18.66 -3.44 4.26
N LEU A 445 -18.52 -3.25 5.58
CA LEU A 445 -17.50 -3.94 6.35
C LEU A 445 -17.90 -5.42 6.25
N GLU A 446 -17.58 -6.07 5.13
CA GLU A 446 -18.08 -7.39 4.82
C GLU A 446 -17.22 -8.35 5.61
N ALA A 447 -17.89 -9.13 6.45
CA ALA A 447 -17.28 -10.26 7.12
C ALA A 447 -17.87 -11.52 6.52
N GLU A 448 -17.00 -12.39 6.00
CA GLU A 448 -17.43 -13.68 5.48
C GLU A 448 -17.53 -14.67 6.64
N LEU A 449 -18.72 -15.24 6.82
CA LEU A 449 -18.95 -16.34 7.77
C LEU A 449 -19.01 -17.67 7.03
N VAL A 450 -18.10 -18.58 7.38
CA VAL A 450 -18.09 -19.96 6.91
C VAL A 450 -18.87 -20.83 7.89
N GLU A 451 -20.00 -21.37 7.45
CA GLU A 451 -20.84 -22.21 8.29
C GLU A 451 -20.31 -23.66 8.31
N VAL A 452 -19.73 -24.04 9.44
CA VAL A 452 -19.11 -25.38 9.63
C VAL A 452 -20.04 -26.39 10.31
N GLY A 453 -21.26 -26.00 10.68
CA GLY A 453 -22.22 -26.82 11.41
C GLY A 453 -22.47 -28.21 10.80
N PRO A 454 -22.74 -28.35 9.49
CA PRO A 454 -23.05 -29.66 8.89
C PRO A 454 -21.92 -30.69 9.00
N ARG A 455 -20.66 -30.26 8.89
CA ARG A 455 -19.48 -31.13 9.03
C ARG A 455 -19.00 -31.17 10.48
N ASP A 456 -18.47 -30.05 10.97
CA ASP A 456 -17.75 -29.98 12.23
C ASP A 456 -18.70 -29.99 13.44
N GLY A 457 -19.83 -29.29 13.31
CA GLY A 457 -20.87 -29.25 14.34
C GLY A 457 -21.49 -30.62 14.63
N LEU A 458 -21.70 -31.44 13.60
CA LEU A 458 -22.35 -32.76 13.73
C LEU A 458 -21.39 -33.92 13.99
N GLN A 459 -20.07 -33.76 13.80
CA GLN A 459 -19.12 -34.88 13.78
C GLN A 459 -19.08 -35.69 15.08
N ASN A 460 -19.29 -35.02 16.23
CA ASN A 460 -19.16 -35.61 17.57
C ASN A 460 -20.49 -36.10 18.16
N GLU A 461 -21.56 -36.11 17.35
CA GLU A 461 -22.86 -36.58 17.81
C GLU A 461 -22.88 -38.09 18.02
N LYS A 462 -23.27 -38.52 19.22
CA LYS A 462 -23.29 -39.94 19.62
C LYS A 462 -24.39 -40.73 18.91
N LYS A 463 -25.52 -40.06 18.60
CA LYS A 463 -26.65 -40.66 17.90
C LYS A 463 -26.44 -40.49 16.40
N ALA A 464 -26.62 -41.56 15.63
CA ALA A 464 -26.56 -41.48 14.18
C ALA A 464 -27.63 -40.51 13.65
N ILE A 465 -27.20 -39.49 12.92
CA ILE A 465 -28.11 -38.49 12.34
C ILE A 465 -28.52 -38.97 10.95
N PRO A 466 -29.83 -39.04 10.64
CA PRO A 466 -30.31 -39.42 9.32
C PRO A 466 -29.77 -38.50 8.22
N LEU A 467 -29.50 -39.06 7.03
CA LEU A 467 -29.09 -38.30 5.84
C LEU A 467 -30.09 -37.18 5.51
N GLU A 468 -31.39 -37.46 5.62
CA GLU A 468 -32.44 -36.46 5.38
C GLU A 468 -32.30 -35.23 6.27
N THR A 469 -31.97 -35.41 7.55
CA THR A 469 -31.75 -34.30 8.49
C THR A 469 -30.52 -33.47 8.10
N LYS A 470 -29.44 -34.11 7.65
CA LYS A 470 -28.21 -33.42 7.20
C LYS A 470 -28.45 -32.60 5.93
N ILE A 471 -29.12 -33.19 4.95
CA ILE A 471 -29.50 -32.49 3.71
C ILE A 471 -30.41 -31.30 4.04
N LYS A 472 -31.42 -31.51 4.89
CA LYS A 472 -32.36 -30.47 5.30
C LYS A 472 -31.67 -29.33 6.06
N LEU A 473 -30.61 -29.62 6.82
CA LEU A 473 -29.78 -28.61 7.46
C LEU A 473 -29.07 -27.75 6.41
N ILE A 474 -28.37 -28.37 5.46
CA ILE A 474 -27.66 -27.68 4.37
C ILE A 474 -28.63 -26.82 3.53
N GLU A 475 -29.79 -27.36 3.17
CA GLU A 475 -30.80 -26.62 2.40
C GLU A 475 -31.39 -25.42 3.15
N ARG A 476 -31.52 -25.53 4.47
CA ARG A 476 -32.01 -24.42 5.30
C ARG A 476 -30.94 -23.35 5.45
N LEU A 477 -29.70 -23.74 5.71
CA LEU A 477 -28.56 -22.83 5.81
C LEU A 477 -28.36 -22.08 4.50
N ALA A 478 -28.40 -22.76 3.35
CA ALA A 478 -28.26 -22.12 2.05
C ALA A 478 -29.27 -20.99 1.77
N ARG A 479 -30.41 -20.97 2.46
CA ARG A 479 -31.46 -19.95 2.33
C ARG A 479 -31.25 -18.74 3.25
N THR A 480 -30.34 -18.80 4.21
CA THR A 480 -30.11 -17.69 5.15
C THR A 480 -29.27 -16.57 4.54
N GLY A 481 -28.50 -16.85 3.48
CA GLY A 481 -27.57 -15.90 2.88
C GLY A 481 -26.09 -16.23 3.12
N VAL A 482 -25.76 -17.32 3.85
CA VAL A 482 -24.36 -17.78 3.97
C VAL A 482 -23.77 -18.08 2.59
N SER A 483 -22.55 -17.60 2.35
CA SER A 483 -21.81 -17.79 1.09
C SER A 483 -21.05 -19.13 1.06
N THR A 484 -20.64 -19.63 2.22
CA THR A 484 -19.76 -20.81 2.30
C THR A 484 -20.25 -21.78 3.39
N ILE A 485 -20.39 -23.06 3.03
CA ILE A 485 -20.84 -24.14 3.94
C ILE A 485 -19.86 -25.31 3.89
N GLU A 486 -19.33 -25.71 5.05
CA GLU A 486 -18.61 -26.98 5.18
C GLU A 486 -19.61 -28.14 5.29
N ALA A 487 -19.87 -28.80 4.17
CA ALA A 487 -20.99 -29.72 3.99
C ALA A 487 -20.69 -31.16 4.46
N GLY A 488 -19.42 -31.57 4.48
CA GLY A 488 -19.06 -32.92 4.91
C GLY A 488 -17.57 -33.23 4.85
N SER A 489 -17.23 -34.50 5.07
CA SER A 489 -15.86 -34.99 5.03
C SER A 489 -15.76 -36.39 4.41
N PHE A 490 -14.78 -36.62 3.56
CA PHE A 490 -14.42 -37.93 3.01
C PHE A 490 -13.44 -38.69 3.91
N VAL A 491 -13.65 -38.58 5.22
CA VAL A 491 -12.97 -39.40 6.23
C VAL A 491 -13.60 -40.79 6.31
N ALA A 492 -12.84 -41.79 6.75
CA ALA A 492 -13.37 -43.14 6.87
C ALA A 492 -14.50 -43.19 7.92
N PRO A 493 -15.69 -43.75 7.59
CA PRO A 493 -16.84 -43.85 8.50
C PRO A 493 -16.55 -44.59 9.80
N LYS A 494 -15.51 -45.44 9.81
CA LYS A 494 -15.04 -46.12 11.01
C LYS A 494 -14.60 -45.13 12.11
N TRP A 495 -14.00 -44.01 11.72
CA TRP A 495 -13.47 -43.01 12.65
C TRP A 495 -14.49 -41.91 12.94
N VAL A 496 -15.22 -41.46 11.92
CA VAL A 496 -16.27 -40.45 12.06
C VAL A 496 -17.55 -40.96 11.40
N PRO A 497 -18.40 -41.73 12.13
CA PRO A 497 -19.59 -42.36 11.56
C PRO A 497 -20.58 -41.37 10.94
N GLN A 498 -20.63 -40.14 11.47
CA GLN A 498 -21.53 -39.10 10.98
C GLN A 498 -21.18 -38.63 9.57
N MET A 499 -19.95 -38.83 9.10
CA MET A 499 -19.51 -38.40 7.76
C MET A 499 -19.66 -39.51 6.71
N SER A 500 -20.39 -40.59 7.03
CA SER A 500 -20.59 -41.72 6.12
C SER A 500 -21.37 -41.41 4.84
N ASN A 501 -22.13 -40.30 4.82
CA ASN A 501 -22.98 -39.93 3.70
C ASN A 501 -22.46 -38.73 2.88
N SER A 502 -21.17 -38.40 2.98
CA SER A 502 -20.59 -37.23 2.29
C SER A 502 -20.72 -37.32 0.77
N SER A 503 -20.65 -38.53 0.18
CA SER A 503 -20.84 -38.73 -1.25
C SER A 503 -22.27 -38.40 -1.69
N GLU A 504 -23.28 -38.84 -0.92
CA GLU A 504 -24.68 -38.58 -1.20
C GLU A 504 -25.04 -37.10 -1.02
N ILE A 505 -24.43 -36.43 -0.03
CA ILE A 505 -24.58 -34.99 0.18
C ILE A 505 -23.97 -34.22 -1.00
N LEU A 506 -22.75 -34.55 -1.41
CA LEU A 506 -22.10 -33.93 -2.57
C LEU A 506 -22.93 -34.14 -3.85
N GLN A 507 -23.43 -35.36 -4.09
CA GLN A 507 -24.29 -35.62 -5.24
C GLN A 507 -25.60 -34.80 -5.20
N HIS A 508 -26.23 -34.64 -4.02
CA HIS A 508 -27.43 -33.83 -3.86
C HIS A 508 -27.20 -32.35 -4.17
N ILE A 509 -26.05 -31.80 -3.75
CA ILE A 509 -25.63 -30.43 -4.08
C ILE A 509 -25.44 -30.28 -5.59
N LEU A 510 -24.74 -31.22 -6.23
CA LEU A 510 -24.46 -31.19 -7.67
C LEU A 510 -25.70 -31.43 -8.55
N ASP A 511 -26.77 -32.02 -8.00
CA ASP A 511 -28.06 -32.15 -8.69
C ASP A 511 -28.82 -30.81 -8.81
N GLY A 512 -28.31 -29.72 -8.22
CA GLY A 512 -28.91 -28.38 -8.31
C GLY A 512 -30.21 -28.23 -7.51
N LYS A 513 -30.42 -29.07 -6.50
CA LYS A 513 -31.65 -29.09 -5.67
C LYS A 513 -31.63 -28.07 -4.53
N VAL A 514 -30.46 -27.50 -4.23
CA VAL A 514 -30.30 -26.52 -3.14
C VAL A 514 -30.52 -25.12 -3.68
N SER A 515 -31.49 -24.41 -3.12
CA SER A 515 -31.83 -23.03 -3.49
C SER A 515 -31.21 -22.05 -2.49
N SER A 516 -30.50 -21.05 -3.00
CA SER A 516 -29.89 -19.97 -2.22
C SER A 516 -30.18 -18.59 -2.83
N PRO A 517 -30.10 -17.49 -2.05
CA PRO A 517 -30.25 -16.13 -2.57
C PRO A 517 -29.09 -15.69 -3.48
N GLY A 518 -27.90 -16.25 -3.28
CA GLY A 518 -26.69 -15.97 -4.05
C GLY A 518 -25.83 -17.21 -4.28
N PRO A 519 -24.67 -17.08 -4.96
CA PRO A 519 -23.74 -18.18 -5.17
C PRO A 519 -23.24 -18.76 -3.84
N ILE A 520 -23.12 -20.09 -3.75
CA ILE A 520 -22.58 -20.77 -2.58
C ILE A 520 -21.38 -21.66 -2.94
N THR A 521 -20.39 -21.64 -2.05
CA THR A 521 -19.27 -22.57 -2.00
C THR A 521 -19.51 -23.67 -0.98
N TYR A 522 -19.36 -24.92 -1.40
CA TYR A 522 -19.45 -26.09 -0.53
C TYR A 522 -18.08 -26.73 -0.31
N SER A 523 -17.65 -26.75 0.94
CA SER A 523 -16.37 -27.31 1.37
C SER A 523 -16.50 -28.75 1.83
N PHE A 524 -15.56 -29.59 1.39
CA PHE A 524 -15.46 -30.99 1.81
C PHE A 524 -14.06 -31.33 2.30
N LEU A 525 -13.95 -31.79 3.55
CA LEU A 525 -12.66 -32.20 4.11
C LEU A 525 -12.19 -33.54 3.52
N ALA A 526 -11.00 -33.56 2.92
CA ALA A 526 -10.34 -34.75 2.41
C ALA A 526 -9.04 -35.02 3.19
N PRO A 527 -9.05 -35.92 4.19
CA PRO A 527 -7.90 -36.09 5.10
C PRO A 527 -6.70 -36.82 4.47
N ASN A 528 -6.85 -37.41 3.29
CA ASN A 528 -5.80 -38.11 2.55
C ASN A 528 -6.23 -38.37 1.10
N GLY A 529 -5.31 -38.87 0.26
CA GLY A 529 -5.57 -39.17 -1.15
C GLY A 529 -6.72 -40.15 -1.43
N LYS A 530 -7.08 -41.06 -0.50
CA LYS A 530 -8.27 -41.92 -0.67
C LYS A 530 -9.57 -41.14 -0.49
N GLY A 531 -9.59 -40.23 0.48
CA GLY A 531 -10.71 -39.31 0.68
C GLY A 531 -10.89 -38.39 -0.52
N LEU A 532 -9.79 -37.80 -0.99
CA LEU A 532 -9.79 -36.96 -2.20
C LEU A 532 -10.28 -37.75 -3.42
N LYS A 533 -9.78 -38.98 -3.62
CA LYS A 533 -10.23 -39.84 -4.73
C LYS A 533 -11.74 -40.10 -4.68
N SER A 534 -12.29 -40.34 -3.49
CA SER A 534 -13.73 -40.57 -3.32
C SER A 534 -14.56 -39.33 -3.71
N ALA A 535 -14.08 -38.14 -3.34
CA ALA A 535 -14.67 -36.88 -3.79
C ALA A 535 -14.54 -36.69 -5.31
N ALA A 536 -13.36 -36.98 -5.85
CA ALA A 536 -13.04 -36.86 -7.28
C ALA A 536 -13.88 -37.80 -8.15
N ASP A 537 -14.18 -39.01 -7.69
CA ASP A 537 -15.05 -39.96 -8.39
C ASP A 537 -16.47 -39.38 -8.56
N VAL A 538 -16.99 -38.67 -7.55
CA VAL A 538 -18.30 -37.98 -7.64
C VAL A 538 -18.24 -36.75 -8.53
N LEU A 539 -17.19 -35.93 -8.40
CA LEU A 539 -17.02 -34.70 -9.18
C LEU A 539 -16.80 -34.99 -10.67
N SER A 540 -15.99 -35.99 -11.00
CA SER A 540 -15.75 -36.41 -12.38
C SER A 540 -17.00 -36.98 -13.05
N ALA A 541 -17.87 -37.66 -12.31
CA ALA A 541 -19.17 -38.12 -12.81
C ALA A 541 -20.17 -36.96 -13.08
N ASN A 542 -19.90 -35.75 -12.57
CA ASN A 542 -20.77 -34.58 -12.66
C ASN A 542 -20.04 -33.35 -13.25
N SER A 543 -19.08 -33.57 -14.16
CA SER A 543 -18.33 -32.49 -14.80
C SER A 543 -19.26 -31.44 -15.42
N GLY A 544 -18.97 -30.15 -15.18
CA GLY A 544 -19.75 -29.02 -15.70
C GLY A 544 -20.96 -28.61 -14.85
N LYS A 545 -21.30 -29.34 -13.77
CA LYS A 545 -22.37 -28.98 -12.83
C LYS A 545 -21.92 -28.12 -11.63
N PHE A 546 -20.62 -27.90 -11.48
CA PHE A 546 -20.02 -27.07 -10.43
C PHE A 546 -19.00 -26.10 -11.03
N ALA A 547 -18.72 -25.01 -10.31
CA ALA A 547 -17.70 -24.04 -10.68
C ALA A 547 -16.31 -24.44 -10.14
N THR A 548 -15.26 -24.11 -10.90
CA THR A 548 -13.84 -24.32 -10.52
C THR A 548 -13.07 -23.00 -10.61
N GLN A 549 -11.92 -22.88 -9.96
CA GLN A 549 -11.08 -21.67 -10.03
C GLN A 549 -10.54 -21.38 -11.45
N MET A 550 -10.48 -22.40 -12.32
CA MET A 550 -9.97 -22.25 -13.70
C MET A 550 -11.04 -21.73 -14.68
N GLU A 551 -12.31 -21.80 -14.29
CA GLU A 551 -13.45 -21.27 -15.04
C GLU A 551 -14.22 -20.28 -14.16
N PRO A 552 -13.65 -19.09 -13.82
CA PRO A 552 -14.42 -18.03 -13.17
C PRO A 552 -15.51 -17.61 -14.16
N ALA A 553 -16.74 -18.03 -13.88
CA ALA A 553 -17.84 -17.86 -14.81
C ALA A 553 -18.09 -16.36 -15.04
N ALA A 554 -17.99 -15.94 -16.30
CA ALA A 554 -18.36 -14.59 -16.74
C ALA A 554 -19.85 -14.58 -17.12
N GLY A 555 -20.66 -13.76 -16.42
CA GLY A 555 -22.07 -13.52 -16.75
C GLY A 555 -23.08 -14.25 -15.85
N ALA A 556 -24.37 -14.15 -16.19
CA ALA A 556 -25.49 -14.63 -15.36
C ALA A 556 -25.53 -16.16 -15.11
N GLU A 557 -24.83 -16.96 -15.93
CA GLU A 557 -24.71 -18.42 -15.72
C GLU A 557 -23.83 -18.76 -14.50
N ALA A 558 -22.90 -17.87 -14.12
CA ALA A 558 -22.04 -18.01 -12.95
C ALA A 558 -22.82 -18.12 -11.63
N ALA A 559 -23.95 -17.41 -11.54
CA ALA A 559 -24.77 -17.33 -10.35
C ALA A 559 -25.59 -18.61 -10.07
N THR A 560 -25.57 -19.60 -10.97
CA THR A 560 -26.47 -20.77 -10.89
C THR A 560 -25.78 -22.07 -10.48
N LYS A 561 -24.45 -22.18 -10.59
CA LYS A 561 -23.72 -23.41 -10.26
C LYS A 561 -23.07 -23.31 -8.88
N PRO A 562 -23.15 -24.35 -8.03
CA PRO A 562 -22.41 -24.36 -6.77
C PRO A 562 -20.91 -24.44 -7.03
N ALA A 563 -20.12 -23.72 -6.23
CA ALA A 563 -18.67 -23.91 -6.17
C ALA A 563 -18.34 -25.05 -5.20
N VAL A 564 -17.28 -25.80 -5.48
CA VAL A 564 -16.79 -26.88 -4.61
C VAL A 564 -15.35 -26.61 -4.26
N GLU A 565 -15.03 -26.73 -2.97
CA GLU A 565 -13.67 -26.63 -2.46
C GLU A 565 -13.30 -27.86 -1.63
N VAL A 566 -11.99 -28.09 -1.49
CA VAL A 566 -11.44 -29.18 -0.68
C VAL A 566 -10.78 -28.60 0.55
N ALA A 567 -11.05 -29.19 1.71
CA ALA A 567 -10.37 -28.85 2.94
C ALA A 567 -9.33 -29.91 3.35
N VAL A 568 -8.22 -29.48 3.93
CA VAL A 568 -7.24 -30.34 4.63
C VAL A 568 -7.08 -29.90 6.08
N PHE A 569 -6.66 -30.80 6.97
CA PHE A 569 -6.64 -30.54 8.41
C PHE A 569 -5.29 -30.93 9.03
N ALA A 570 -4.49 -29.92 9.37
CA ALA A 570 -3.24 -30.03 10.11
C ALA A 570 -3.42 -29.58 11.58
N ALA A 571 -2.39 -29.79 12.40
CA ALA A 571 -2.38 -29.38 13.80
C ALA A 571 -1.03 -28.78 14.19
N ALA A 572 -1.04 -27.78 15.08
CA ALA A 572 0.16 -27.04 15.47
C ALA A 572 1.10 -27.80 16.43
N THR A 573 0.64 -28.88 17.06
CA THR A 573 1.40 -29.59 18.11
C THR A 573 1.59 -31.07 17.82
N GLU A 574 2.76 -31.61 18.19
CA GLU A 574 3.14 -33.00 17.93
C GLU A 574 2.24 -33.97 18.68
N SER A 575 1.96 -33.70 19.96
CA SER A 575 1.13 -34.59 20.78
C SER A 575 -0.30 -34.71 20.24
N PHE A 576 -0.85 -33.61 19.70
CA PHE A 576 -2.18 -33.62 19.09
C PHE A 576 -2.16 -34.35 17.75
N THR A 577 -1.17 -34.07 16.90
CA THR A 577 -1.00 -34.72 15.59
C THR A 577 -0.88 -36.24 15.74
N GLN A 578 -0.06 -36.72 16.69
CA GLN A 578 0.11 -38.15 16.94
C GLN A 578 -1.17 -38.82 17.43
N LYS A 579 -1.97 -38.15 18.27
CA LYS A 579 -3.24 -38.72 18.76
C LYS A 579 -4.38 -38.66 17.73
N ASN A 580 -4.39 -37.63 16.89
CA ASN A 580 -5.44 -37.39 15.91
C ASN A 580 -5.18 -38.13 14.59
N LEU A 581 -3.95 -38.06 14.08
CA LEU A 581 -3.55 -38.57 12.76
C LEU A 581 -2.64 -39.80 12.82
N ASN A 582 -2.18 -40.20 14.02
CA ASN A 582 -1.27 -41.32 14.22
C ASN A 582 0.06 -41.18 13.45
N CYS A 583 0.57 -39.95 13.33
CA CYS A 583 1.89 -39.61 12.77
C CYS A 583 2.41 -38.27 13.36
N ASP A 584 3.66 -37.92 13.04
CA ASP A 584 4.25 -36.61 13.36
C ASP A 584 3.77 -35.51 12.41
N ILE A 585 4.04 -34.24 12.75
CA ILE A 585 3.61 -33.08 11.96
C ILE A 585 4.20 -33.16 10.55
N LYS A 586 5.51 -33.40 10.44
CA LYS A 586 6.21 -33.44 9.15
C LYS A 586 5.58 -34.45 8.18
N THR A 587 5.31 -35.67 8.66
CA THR A 587 4.68 -36.73 7.86
C THR A 587 3.25 -36.37 7.50
N SER A 588 2.52 -35.69 8.38
CA SER A 588 1.16 -35.23 8.06
C SER A 588 1.16 -34.14 6.98
N LEU A 589 2.07 -33.17 7.07
CA LEU A 589 2.23 -32.12 6.06
C LEU A 589 2.57 -32.69 4.69
N GLU A 590 3.49 -33.64 4.56
CA GLU A 590 3.80 -34.26 3.26
C GLU A 590 2.56 -34.92 2.62
N ARG A 591 1.71 -35.57 3.43
CA ARG A 591 0.44 -36.14 2.94
C ARG A 591 -0.54 -35.06 2.51
N PHE A 592 -0.59 -33.93 3.22
CA PHE A 592 -1.45 -32.81 2.84
C PHE A 592 -0.95 -32.10 1.59
N LYS A 593 0.37 -31.94 1.41
CA LYS A 593 0.97 -31.39 0.19
C LYS A 593 0.58 -32.19 -1.06
N GLU A 594 0.49 -33.52 -0.95
CA GLU A 594 -0.03 -34.38 -2.02
C GLU A 594 -1.51 -34.09 -2.33
N VAL A 595 -2.37 -34.05 -1.29
CA VAL A 595 -3.80 -33.76 -1.45
C VAL A 595 -4.05 -32.36 -2.02
N ILE A 596 -3.31 -31.34 -1.56
CA ILE A 596 -3.40 -29.96 -2.05
C ILE A 596 -3.05 -29.93 -3.54
N ARG A 597 -1.91 -30.51 -3.92
CA ARG A 597 -1.45 -30.55 -5.31
C ARG A 597 -2.45 -31.26 -6.24
N ASP A 598 -2.97 -32.41 -5.81
CA ASP A 598 -3.93 -33.17 -6.59
C ASP A 598 -5.27 -32.41 -6.73
N SER A 599 -5.73 -31.76 -5.66
CA SER A 599 -6.95 -30.92 -5.68
C SER A 599 -6.79 -29.71 -6.60
N LYS A 600 -5.61 -29.07 -6.58
CA LYS A 600 -5.25 -27.99 -7.51
C LYS A 600 -5.17 -28.49 -8.95
N GLY A 601 -4.67 -29.70 -9.18
CA GLY A 601 -4.70 -30.36 -10.48
C GLY A 601 -6.11 -30.57 -11.04
N MET A 602 -7.13 -30.60 -10.18
CA MET A 602 -8.55 -30.65 -10.55
C MET A 602 -9.21 -29.25 -10.68
N GLY A 603 -8.46 -28.17 -10.45
CA GLY A 603 -8.97 -26.79 -10.49
C GLY A 603 -9.79 -26.37 -9.27
N LEU A 604 -9.73 -27.13 -8.16
CA LEU A 604 -10.50 -26.84 -6.94
C LEU A 604 -9.75 -25.85 -6.04
N ARG A 605 -10.50 -24.98 -5.35
CA ARG A 605 -9.97 -24.19 -4.22
C ARG A 605 -9.63 -25.14 -3.07
N VAL A 606 -8.56 -24.84 -2.34
CA VAL A 606 -8.07 -25.63 -1.22
C VAL A 606 -7.94 -24.76 0.03
N ARG A 607 -8.68 -25.13 1.07
CA ARG A 607 -8.65 -24.49 2.38
C ARG A 607 -7.90 -25.37 3.38
N ALA A 608 -6.91 -24.85 4.07
CA ALA A 608 -6.13 -25.60 5.05
C ALA A 608 -6.48 -25.16 6.47
N TYR A 609 -6.84 -26.12 7.33
CA TYR A 609 -7.08 -25.85 8.74
C TYR A 609 -5.83 -26.19 9.56
N ILE A 610 -5.46 -25.32 10.49
CA ILE A 610 -4.44 -25.61 11.49
C ILE A 610 -5.11 -25.57 12.86
N SER A 611 -5.25 -26.73 13.50
CA SER A 611 -5.89 -26.84 14.82
C SER A 611 -4.92 -26.54 15.96
N VAL A 612 -5.47 -26.31 17.15
CA VAL A 612 -4.75 -26.09 18.42
C VAL A 612 -3.71 -24.96 18.37
N VAL A 613 -3.99 -23.87 17.65
CA VAL A 613 -3.05 -22.75 17.45
C VAL A 613 -2.88 -21.84 18.67
N LEU A 614 -3.88 -21.79 19.55
CA LEU A 614 -3.90 -20.92 20.75
C LEU A 614 -3.90 -21.70 22.07
N GLY A 615 -3.88 -23.04 21.98
CA GLY A 615 -3.94 -23.95 23.11
C GLY A 615 -4.14 -25.39 22.66
N CYS A 616 -3.38 -26.30 23.25
CA CYS A 616 -3.43 -27.73 23.00
C CYS A 616 -3.92 -28.48 24.25
N PRO A 617 -4.84 -29.45 24.13
CA PRO A 617 -5.33 -30.20 25.28
C PRO A 617 -4.26 -31.09 25.94
N PHE A 618 -3.13 -31.31 25.26
CA PHE A 618 -2.03 -32.16 25.75
C PHE A 618 -0.78 -31.37 26.13
N GLU A 619 -0.51 -30.26 25.44
CA GLU A 619 0.70 -29.44 25.65
C GLU A 619 0.41 -28.13 26.40
N GLY A 620 -0.87 -27.83 26.67
CA GLY A 620 -1.29 -26.67 27.43
C GLY A 620 -1.47 -25.41 26.57
N PHE A 621 -1.37 -24.26 27.21
CA PHE A 621 -1.70 -22.95 26.61
C PHE A 621 -0.55 -22.31 25.82
N ASP A 622 0.66 -22.85 25.91
CA ASP A 622 1.90 -22.25 25.39
C ASP A 622 2.27 -22.85 24.03
N VAL A 623 1.38 -22.66 23.06
CA VAL A 623 1.63 -23.06 21.67
C VAL A 623 2.45 -21.95 21.00
N ASP A 624 3.60 -22.31 20.43
CA ASP A 624 4.52 -21.36 19.81
C ASP A 624 3.94 -20.82 18.49
N PRO A 625 3.64 -19.50 18.38
CA PRO A 625 3.07 -18.91 17.17
C PRO A 625 4.01 -19.00 15.96
N HIS A 626 5.33 -19.08 16.17
CA HIS A 626 6.29 -19.21 15.06
C HIS A 626 6.16 -20.57 14.36
N LYS A 627 5.87 -21.63 15.11
CA LYS A 627 5.60 -22.96 14.53
C LYS A 627 4.30 -22.97 13.74
N VAL A 628 3.28 -22.25 14.23
CA VAL A 628 2.03 -22.08 13.47
C VAL A 628 2.31 -21.37 12.16
N ALA A 629 3.14 -20.31 12.18
CA ALA A 629 3.51 -19.55 10.99
C ALA A 629 4.31 -20.39 9.99
N GLU A 630 5.23 -21.23 10.48
CA GLU A 630 5.99 -22.19 9.67
C GLU A 630 5.04 -23.17 8.95
N ILE A 631 4.10 -23.78 9.68
CA ILE A 631 3.11 -24.70 9.11
C ILE A 631 2.20 -23.99 8.09
N ALA A 632 1.75 -22.78 8.39
CA ALA A 632 0.91 -21.98 7.50
C ALA A 632 1.63 -21.64 6.20
N THR A 633 2.89 -21.20 6.30
CA THR A 633 3.76 -20.93 5.15
C THR A 633 3.94 -22.18 4.29
N ASP A 634 4.25 -23.31 4.92
CA ASP A 634 4.41 -24.61 4.24
C ASP A 634 3.17 -25.06 3.45
N LEU A 635 1.97 -24.79 3.97
CA LEU A 635 0.70 -25.12 3.34
C LEU A 635 0.37 -24.15 2.20
N LEU A 636 0.62 -22.86 2.37
CA LEU A 636 0.46 -21.84 1.32
C LEU A 636 1.43 -22.09 0.15
N GLU A 637 2.70 -22.38 0.43
CA GLU A 637 3.69 -22.74 -0.58
C GLU A 637 3.33 -24.03 -1.34
N ALA A 638 2.64 -24.96 -0.68
CA ALA A 638 2.10 -26.16 -1.32
C ALA A 638 0.90 -25.89 -2.24
N GLY A 639 0.33 -24.69 -2.16
CA GLY A 639 -0.78 -24.23 -2.99
C GLY A 639 -2.13 -24.14 -2.28
N ALA A 640 -2.19 -24.12 -0.95
CA ALA A 640 -3.44 -23.75 -0.26
C ALA A 640 -3.83 -22.30 -0.58
N ASP A 641 -5.12 -22.02 -0.73
CA ASP A 641 -5.63 -20.66 -1.00
C ASP A 641 -5.90 -19.86 0.27
N GLU A 642 -6.19 -20.55 1.38
CA GLU A 642 -6.57 -19.92 2.65
C GLU A 642 -6.21 -20.84 3.82
N ILE A 643 -5.76 -20.24 4.91
CA ILE A 643 -5.40 -20.92 6.17
C ILE A 643 -6.39 -20.53 7.27
N SER A 644 -7.22 -21.48 7.72
CA SER A 644 -8.09 -21.32 8.88
C SER A 644 -7.36 -21.73 10.17
N LEU A 645 -7.07 -20.75 11.03
CA LEU A 645 -6.38 -20.93 12.31
C LEU A 645 -7.39 -21.25 13.42
N GLY A 646 -7.36 -22.48 13.92
CA GLY A 646 -8.32 -23.03 14.87
C GLY A 646 -7.90 -23.03 16.34
N ASP A 647 -8.67 -22.33 17.18
CA ASP A 647 -8.68 -22.50 18.63
C ASP A 647 -9.60 -23.66 19.04
N THR A 648 -9.13 -24.88 18.78
CA THR A 648 -9.89 -26.13 18.99
C THR A 648 -10.33 -26.37 20.43
N THR A 649 -9.70 -25.70 21.39
CA THR A 649 -9.98 -25.87 22.82
C THR A 649 -10.79 -24.71 23.41
N GLY A 650 -10.80 -23.56 22.74
CA GLY A 650 -11.36 -22.30 23.25
C GLY A 650 -10.46 -21.62 24.29
N MET A 651 -9.19 -22.02 24.40
CA MET A 651 -8.23 -21.51 25.39
C MET A 651 -7.56 -20.19 24.97
N GLY A 652 -7.82 -19.73 23.74
CA GLY A 652 -7.29 -18.49 23.21
C GLY A 652 -7.78 -17.28 23.97
N THR A 653 -6.88 -16.29 24.10
CA THR A 653 -7.16 -15.01 24.76
C THR A 653 -6.73 -13.88 23.83
N ALA A 654 -7.33 -12.70 24.00
CA ALA A 654 -7.02 -11.52 23.19
C ALA A 654 -5.51 -11.28 22.97
N PRO A 655 -4.65 -11.27 24.02
CA PRO A 655 -3.22 -11.06 23.82
C PRO A 655 -2.53 -12.17 23.00
N ARG A 656 -2.95 -13.43 23.15
CA ARG A 656 -2.35 -14.54 22.38
C ARG A 656 -2.82 -14.56 20.94
N THR A 657 -4.10 -14.22 20.70
CA THR A 657 -4.65 -14.03 19.37
C THR A 657 -3.89 -12.92 18.64
N GLY A 658 -3.68 -11.77 19.29
CA GLY A 658 -2.87 -10.68 18.73
C GLY A 658 -1.42 -11.10 18.44
N ALA A 659 -0.77 -11.79 19.39
CA ALA A 659 0.60 -12.28 19.19
C ALA A 659 0.71 -13.29 18.03
N LEU A 660 -0.28 -14.18 17.87
CA LEU A 660 -0.33 -15.13 16.76
C LEU A 660 -0.45 -14.39 15.42
N LEU A 661 -1.37 -13.42 15.31
CA LEU A 661 -1.60 -12.67 14.07
C LEU A 661 -0.43 -11.76 13.70
N GLN A 662 0.22 -11.13 14.69
CA GLN A 662 1.47 -10.40 14.48
C GLN A 662 2.58 -11.32 13.95
N CYS A 663 2.67 -12.55 14.44
CA CYS A 663 3.63 -13.54 13.96
C CYS A 663 3.33 -13.97 12.51
N MET A 664 2.05 -14.16 12.14
CA MET A 664 1.66 -14.44 10.74
C MET A 664 2.07 -13.30 9.81
N SER A 665 1.80 -12.05 10.20
CA SER A 665 2.16 -10.86 9.42
C SER A 665 3.69 -10.74 9.29
N ALA A 666 4.44 -10.97 10.37
CA ALA A 666 5.90 -10.97 10.34
C ALA A 666 6.49 -12.08 9.46
N ALA A 667 5.79 -13.20 9.28
CA ALA A 667 6.14 -14.27 8.35
C ALA A 667 5.81 -13.94 6.89
N GLY A 668 5.19 -12.79 6.61
CA GLY A 668 4.81 -12.35 5.26
C GLY A 668 3.50 -12.97 4.75
N ILE A 669 2.69 -13.58 5.63
CA ILE A 669 1.38 -14.11 5.27
C ILE A 669 0.38 -12.96 5.25
N ARG A 670 -0.37 -12.83 4.15
CA ARG A 670 -1.35 -11.75 3.97
C ARG A 670 -2.60 -12.01 4.81
N THR A 671 -3.24 -10.95 5.29
CA THR A 671 -4.45 -11.07 6.11
C THR A 671 -5.62 -11.66 5.32
N GLU A 672 -5.70 -11.44 4.00
CA GLU A 672 -6.70 -12.07 3.13
C GLU A 672 -6.54 -13.58 2.93
N ASP A 673 -5.36 -14.15 3.25
CA ASP A 673 -5.11 -15.58 3.15
C ASP A 673 -5.41 -16.31 4.47
N ILE A 674 -5.87 -15.59 5.50
CA ILE A 674 -6.10 -16.11 6.85
C ILE A 674 -7.59 -16.03 7.21
N ALA A 675 -8.10 -17.11 7.78
CA ALA A 675 -9.38 -17.15 8.46
C ALA A 675 -9.19 -17.59 9.93
N MET A 676 -10.14 -17.23 10.79
CA MET A 676 -10.11 -17.63 12.20
C MET A 676 -11.26 -18.57 12.54
N HIS A 677 -10.93 -19.62 13.30
CA HIS A 677 -11.89 -20.61 13.78
C HIS A 677 -11.84 -20.67 15.31
N PHE A 678 -12.87 -20.15 15.97
CA PHE A 678 -12.91 -20.08 17.43
C PHE A 678 -13.94 -21.02 18.04
N HIS A 679 -13.52 -21.72 19.10
CA HIS A 679 -14.43 -22.39 20.01
C HIS A 679 -14.75 -21.49 21.20
N ASP A 680 -15.98 -21.54 21.69
CA ASP A 680 -16.45 -20.65 22.76
C ASP A 680 -16.50 -21.34 24.14
N THR A 681 -15.62 -22.32 24.37
CA THR A 681 -15.52 -23.08 25.64
C THR A 681 -15.37 -22.18 26.86
N TYR A 682 -14.58 -21.10 26.75
CA TYR A 682 -14.29 -20.18 27.85
C TYR A 682 -14.93 -18.80 27.66
N GLY A 683 -15.88 -18.63 26.73
CA GLY A 683 -16.54 -17.36 26.46
C GLY A 683 -15.61 -16.29 25.87
N GLN A 684 -14.53 -16.70 25.19
CA GLN A 684 -13.52 -15.80 24.62
C GLN A 684 -13.67 -15.63 23.10
N ALA A 685 -14.55 -16.38 22.42
CA ALA A 685 -14.54 -16.43 20.96
C ALA A 685 -14.85 -15.07 20.31
N LEU A 686 -15.87 -14.35 20.78
CA LEU A 686 -16.21 -13.02 20.25
C LEU A 686 -15.13 -11.97 20.57
N VAL A 687 -14.46 -12.08 21.73
CA VAL A 687 -13.34 -11.19 22.09
C VAL A 687 -12.16 -11.43 21.16
N ASN A 688 -11.83 -12.69 20.89
CA ASN A 688 -10.76 -13.04 19.95
C ASN A 688 -11.14 -12.68 18.50
N THR A 689 -12.43 -12.73 18.16
CA THR A 689 -12.96 -12.23 16.88
C THR A 689 -12.72 -10.73 16.76
N ALA A 690 -13.05 -9.93 17.77
CA ALA A 690 -12.78 -8.49 17.79
C ALA A 690 -11.30 -8.18 17.55
N VAL A 691 -10.40 -8.86 18.27
CA VAL A 691 -8.94 -8.70 18.08
C VAL A 691 -8.51 -9.09 16.68
N SER A 692 -9.12 -10.12 16.09
CA SER A 692 -8.79 -10.56 14.73
C SER A 692 -9.27 -9.55 13.68
N LEU A 693 -10.43 -8.93 13.89
CA LEU A 693 -10.95 -7.85 13.05
C LEU A 693 -10.00 -6.63 13.06
N GLU A 694 -9.48 -6.25 14.23
CA GLU A 694 -8.49 -5.17 14.40
C GLU A 694 -7.18 -5.47 13.64
N HIS A 695 -6.82 -6.74 13.49
CA HIS A 695 -5.64 -7.18 12.71
C HIS A 695 -5.96 -7.41 11.21
N GLY A 696 -7.12 -6.97 10.73
CA GLY A 696 -7.46 -7.03 9.31
C GLY A 696 -8.06 -8.37 8.83
N ILE A 697 -8.30 -9.34 9.72
CA ILE A 697 -8.96 -10.60 9.33
C ILE A 697 -10.45 -10.35 9.07
N ARG A 698 -11.01 -10.97 8.03
CA ARG A 698 -12.42 -10.79 7.63
C ARG A 698 -13.21 -12.10 7.48
N THR A 699 -12.53 -13.25 7.44
CA THR A 699 -13.18 -14.56 7.29
C THR A 699 -13.17 -15.32 8.62
N PHE A 700 -14.34 -15.78 9.06
CA PHE A 700 -14.50 -16.48 10.33
C PHE A 700 -15.36 -17.74 10.18
N ASP A 701 -14.95 -18.79 10.87
CA ASP A 701 -15.74 -20.01 10.96
C ASP A 701 -16.70 -19.94 12.14
N SER A 702 -17.95 -20.33 11.91
CA SER A 702 -18.96 -20.44 12.94
C SER A 702 -19.91 -21.60 12.69
N SER A 703 -20.64 -22.00 13.74
CA SER A 703 -21.53 -23.16 13.68
C SER A 703 -22.91 -22.81 14.19
N VAL A 704 -23.95 -23.04 13.40
CA VAL A 704 -25.34 -22.75 13.78
C VAL A 704 -25.69 -23.35 15.14
N GLY A 705 -26.32 -22.57 16.02
CA GLY A 705 -26.68 -22.99 17.37
C GLY A 705 -25.50 -23.31 18.30
N GLY A 706 -24.26 -22.99 17.90
CA GLY A 706 -23.04 -23.32 18.64
C GLY A 706 -22.71 -24.81 18.64
N LEU A 707 -23.12 -25.54 17.60
CA LEU A 707 -22.86 -26.98 17.51
C LEU A 707 -21.36 -27.28 17.39
N GLY A 708 -20.95 -28.44 17.88
CA GLY A 708 -19.59 -28.94 17.77
C GLY A 708 -19.01 -29.38 19.12
N GLY A 709 -17.69 -29.22 19.25
CA GLY A 709 -16.90 -29.62 20.40
C GLY A 709 -15.72 -30.51 19.97
N CYS A 710 -14.76 -30.76 20.86
CA CYS A 710 -13.60 -31.61 20.56
C CYS A 710 -13.70 -32.93 21.33
N PRO A 711 -13.61 -34.11 20.67
CA PRO A 711 -13.71 -35.41 21.35
C PRO A 711 -12.53 -35.65 22.31
N TYR A 712 -11.41 -34.95 22.09
CA TYR A 712 -10.19 -35.05 22.89
C TYR A 712 -10.12 -34.05 24.06
N SER A 713 -11.11 -33.14 24.18
CA SER A 713 -11.18 -32.12 25.23
C SER A 713 -12.51 -32.19 25.99
N PRO A 714 -12.63 -33.04 27.04
CA PRO A 714 -13.86 -33.17 27.80
C PRO A 714 -14.30 -31.83 28.41
N GLY A 715 -15.49 -31.35 28.05
CA GLY A 715 -16.03 -30.07 28.53
C GLY A 715 -15.98 -28.91 27.52
N ALA A 716 -15.39 -29.10 26.34
CA ALA A 716 -15.47 -28.12 25.26
C ALA A 716 -16.92 -27.94 24.79
N THR A 717 -17.46 -26.73 24.91
CA THR A 717 -18.90 -26.45 24.71
C THR A 717 -19.30 -26.36 23.24
N GLY A 718 -18.36 -26.14 22.32
CA GLY A 718 -18.61 -26.11 20.88
C GLY A 718 -17.90 -24.96 20.17
N ASN A 719 -18.26 -24.76 18.90
CA ASN A 719 -17.80 -23.64 18.08
C ASN A 719 -18.56 -22.36 18.49
N VAL A 720 -18.03 -21.19 18.16
CA VAL A 720 -18.81 -19.95 18.27
C VAL A 720 -20.07 -20.04 17.41
N SER A 721 -21.21 -19.64 17.96
CA SER A 721 -22.48 -19.79 17.23
C SER A 721 -22.61 -18.75 16.13
N THR A 722 -23.06 -19.15 14.94
CA THR A 722 -23.27 -18.24 13.79
C THR A 722 -24.20 -17.09 14.13
N GLU A 723 -25.26 -17.33 14.91
CA GLU A 723 -26.17 -16.26 15.37
C GLU A 723 -25.46 -15.20 16.23
N ASN A 724 -24.50 -15.62 17.08
CA ASN A 724 -23.73 -14.69 17.89
C ASN A 724 -22.77 -13.86 17.03
N MET A 725 -22.16 -14.47 16.01
CA MET A 725 -21.25 -13.80 15.09
C MET A 725 -21.98 -12.77 14.23
N VAL A 726 -23.12 -13.16 13.63
CA VAL A 726 -23.95 -12.26 12.82
C VAL A 726 -24.35 -11.03 13.62
N TYR A 727 -24.94 -11.23 14.80
CA TYR A 727 -25.33 -10.10 15.65
C TYR A 727 -24.12 -9.24 16.06
N PHE A 728 -23.00 -9.86 16.43
CA PHE A 728 -21.79 -9.12 16.81
C PHE A 728 -21.28 -8.25 15.65
N MET A 729 -21.13 -8.82 14.46
CA MET A 729 -20.67 -8.12 13.25
C MET A 729 -21.64 -7.02 12.83
N GLU A 730 -22.94 -7.30 12.76
CA GLU A 730 -23.96 -6.29 12.43
C GLU A 730 -23.96 -5.13 13.44
N THR A 731 -23.73 -5.39 14.73
CA THR A 731 -23.61 -4.30 15.73
C THR A 731 -22.36 -3.45 15.59
N LEU A 732 -21.33 -3.95 14.90
CA LEU A 732 -20.14 -3.19 14.53
C LEU A 732 -20.30 -2.42 13.21
N GLY A 733 -21.47 -2.50 12.57
CA GLY A 733 -21.75 -1.87 11.28
C GLY A 733 -21.32 -2.69 10.06
N MET A 734 -21.08 -3.99 10.25
CA MET A 734 -20.72 -4.94 9.19
C MET A 734 -21.95 -5.51 8.52
N ASP A 735 -21.95 -5.63 7.19
CA ASP A 735 -22.95 -6.45 6.49
C ASP A 735 -22.44 -7.89 6.39
N THR A 736 -23.26 -8.83 6.86
CA THR A 736 -22.98 -10.27 6.77
C THR A 736 -23.78 -10.94 5.67
N GLY A 737 -24.81 -10.28 5.13
CA GLY A 737 -25.78 -10.86 4.20
C GLY A 737 -26.65 -11.98 4.79
N ILE A 738 -26.50 -12.31 6.08
CA ILE A 738 -27.15 -13.47 6.71
C ILE A 738 -28.39 -13.05 7.50
N ASN A 739 -29.52 -13.67 7.17
CA ASN A 739 -30.77 -13.46 7.91
C ASN A 739 -30.71 -14.11 9.30
N LEU A 740 -30.51 -13.27 10.34
CA LEU A 740 -30.39 -13.69 11.73
C LEU A 740 -31.64 -14.42 12.27
N ASP A 741 -32.85 -14.02 11.89
CA ASP A 741 -34.09 -14.68 12.31
C ASP A 741 -34.18 -16.11 11.75
N ALA A 742 -33.88 -16.28 10.45
CA ALA A 742 -33.85 -17.57 9.80
C ALA A 742 -32.76 -18.46 10.39
N MET A 743 -31.56 -17.91 10.64
CA MET A 743 -30.47 -18.64 11.29
C MET A 743 -30.87 -19.12 12.69
N SER A 744 -31.52 -18.25 13.48
CA SER A 744 -32.01 -18.58 14.83
C SER A 744 -33.06 -19.71 14.81
N ASP A 745 -33.96 -19.73 13.82
CA ASP A 745 -34.95 -20.80 13.64
C ASP A 745 -34.29 -22.14 13.28
N ILE A 746 -33.20 -22.10 12.50
CA ILE A 746 -32.43 -23.29 12.14
C ILE A 746 -31.71 -23.81 13.38
N GLY A 747 -31.05 -22.95 14.16
CA GLY A 747 -30.38 -23.31 15.42
C GLY A 747 -31.32 -23.99 16.41
N ASP A 748 -32.52 -23.45 16.62
CA ASP A 748 -33.54 -24.08 17.47
C ASP A 748 -34.07 -25.40 16.90
N TRP A 749 -34.29 -25.48 15.60
CA TRP A 749 -34.73 -26.72 14.96
C TRP A 749 -33.68 -27.83 15.07
N ILE A 750 -32.43 -27.58 14.69
CA ILE A 750 -31.39 -28.62 14.65
C ILE A 750 -31.04 -29.09 16.06
N THR A 751 -30.98 -28.18 17.03
CA THR A 751 -30.70 -28.56 18.43
C THR A 751 -31.82 -29.44 19.01
N LYS A 752 -33.08 -29.19 18.65
CA LYS A 752 -34.22 -30.08 18.99
C LYS A 752 -34.12 -31.45 18.33
N GLU A 753 -33.75 -31.54 17.05
CA GLU A 753 -33.53 -32.82 16.35
C GLU A 753 -32.41 -33.64 17.03
N LEU A 754 -31.37 -32.96 17.51
CA LEU A 754 -30.26 -33.57 18.26
C LEU A 754 -30.62 -33.89 19.72
N GLY A 755 -31.71 -33.32 20.25
CA GLY A 755 -32.10 -33.42 21.65
C GLY A 755 -31.14 -32.68 22.59
N LYS A 756 -30.60 -31.56 22.14
CA LYS A 756 -29.70 -30.67 22.89
C LYS A 756 -30.35 -29.30 23.11
N GLU A 757 -29.83 -28.57 24.09
CA GLU A 757 -30.16 -27.16 24.23
C GLU A 757 -29.41 -26.35 23.16
N ASN A 758 -30.05 -25.28 22.67
CA ASN A 758 -29.38 -24.34 21.77
C ASN A 758 -28.21 -23.65 22.51
N GLY A 759 -27.01 -23.63 21.93
CA GLY A 759 -25.83 -22.99 22.52
C GLY A 759 -25.79 -21.47 22.30
N SER A 760 -26.50 -20.97 21.28
CA SER A 760 -26.51 -19.56 20.93
C SER A 760 -27.26 -18.71 21.97
N THR A 761 -26.60 -17.68 22.49
CA THR A 761 -27.20 -16.69 23.38
C THR A 761 -28.09 -15.73 22.59
N VAL A 762 -27.65 -15.30 21.42
CA VAL A 762 -28.41 -14.43 20.52
C VAL A 762 -29.64 -15.15 19.97
N GLY A 763 -29.49 -16.39 19.47
CA GLY A 763 -30.60 -17.15 18.91
C GLY A 763 -31.76 -17.32 19.90
N LYS A 764 -31.45 -17.61 21.18
CA LYS A 764 -32.44 -17.65 22.27
C LYS A 764 -33.12 -16.30 22.49
N ALA A 765 -32.35 -15.21 22.47
CA ALA A 765 -32.87 -13.86 22.68
C ALA A 765 -33.82 -13.44 21.55
N VAL A 766 -33.44 -13.70 20.30
CA VAL A 766 -34.24 -13.42 19.08
C VAL A 766 -35.56 -14.20 19.12
N LEU A 767 -35.52 -15.50 19.37
CA LEU A 767 -36.72 -16.34 19.51
C LEU A 767 -37.63 -15.86 20.65
N GLY A 768 -37.04 -15.53 21.81
CA GLY A 768 -37.78 -15.02 22.96
C GLY A 768 -38.44 -13.67 22.70
N ALA A 769 -37.77 -12.77 21.98
CA ALA A 769 -38.33 -11.47 21.58
C ALA A 769 -39.53 -11.64 20.64
N ARG A 770 -39.44 -12.55 19.66
CA ARG A 770 -40.55 -12.87 18.74
C ARG A 770 -41.76 -13.45 19.48
N ILE A 771 -41.55 -14.34 20.44
CA ILE A 771 -42.65 -14.90 21.26
C ILE A 771 -43.37 -13.78 22.04
N ARG A 772 -42.63 -12.88 22.68
CA ARG A 772 -43.22 -11.73 23.40
C ARG A 772 -44.01 -10.81 22.47
N ALA A 773 -43.48 -10.50 21.30
CA ALA A 773 -44.17 -9.67 20.32
C ALA A 773 -45.50 -10.31 19.87
N MET A 774 -45.52 -11.62 19.62
CA MET A 774 -46.74 -12.36 19.28
C MET A 774 -47.76 -12.42 20.41
N GLN A 775 -47.33 -12.45 21.67
CA GLN A 775 -48.22 -12.39 22.83
C GLN A 775 -48.85 -11.00 22.96
N ASN A 776 -48.06 -9.94 22.87
CA ASN A 776 -48.54 -8.56 22.93
C ASN A 776 -49.51 -8.23 21.78
N ALA A 777 -49.28 -8.77 20.58
CA ALA A 777 -50.17 -8.61 19.42
C ALA A 777 -51.50 -9.40 19.52
N LYS A 778 -51.60 -10.36 20.46
CA LYS A 778 -52.86 -11.07 20.75
C LYS A 778 -53.66 -10.42 21.89
N GLU A 779 -53.00 -9.60 22.71
CA GLU A 779 -53.60 -8.85 23.82
C GLU A 779 -54.04 -7.43 23.43
N SER A 780 -53.63 -6.96 22.24
CA SER A 780 -54.12 -5.74 21.57
C SER A 780 -55.18 -6.08 20.52
#